data_AF-A0A937P895-F1
#
_entry.id   AF-A0A937P895-F1
#
_cell.length_a   1.000
_cell.length_b   1.000
_cell.length_c   1.000
_cell.angle_alpha   90.00
_cell.angle_beta   90.00
_cell.angle_gamma   90.00
#
_symmetry.space_group_name_H-M   'P 1'
#
loop_
_entity.id
_entity.type
_entity.pdbx_description
1 polymer ?
#
loop_
_entity_poly.entity_id
_entity_poly.type
_entity_poly.pdbx_seq_one_letter_code
_entity_poly.pdbx_strand_id
1 'polypeptide(L)'
;MKTKNILLILLILPACLLTYGQSGFSSDDYVQFLKQSKDMSYQDIQSEHTPAQSYYSGRSVEANPYSWLYFDTIVEKLELTKDEMDLIKQNHFMVSERLEYYSIEQVLQEMFRQDLPLLFTTDLVLQALHMSYDQILMDVEVWIMEPNLIKAIDKMYTDFPDLSGKYDDQPDLLTSLQDVDLYVTMVHSLIHGSLSSPHLIDEATFKEYWDAVQAEQQVNMSLFSSPDRIRRLDFSQFTPRGHYTLEYVYWPEAGKTLENYFKAMMWLGRIDFFMTPPPENPWELPWTKEEIRRMNISAFMLQELLHTHSIMDLLNENDKIITFFVGESDNLTPGEYEDIIAGSSVLAADELLNDAVYDPYYENIEASQDAGQRILSSFFLMDPYSEEPGKLPASFRVMGQKFIIDSYVFSNVVFDRIMYEGVKIWRPMPDPLDAMFVLGNDDALPLLEDELEEYKYASQLEALRYLVDAYDDDFWGESLYNTWLNGIRELNPPYVNDNLPYFMKTTAWHQEKLNTQLASWAQLRHDNLLYAKQSYTGGVGCSYPHVMVEPYPEFYGAIGTFAAMAYDYFKDYEEDSYIFFMIKNYFHSLETIMGKLEEIATYEVQKIPLTNDQMTWLQEMLTGGMASGPPIEGWLANLFYDVEKTREGDFVVADVHTQPTDQFGSVVGKVFHVGVGKLNLGVFLGNSPFDQYKPVAFVGPVMSYYEKITENWNRLTDELWKQDVWDDNLPERPDWTNIYLADKQGNSKVEGRELPGQLFMGTGVETIKPGQLVSSIDIYPNPVNENALIHFILMREASVVMNIYDATGRKVYEVLNKPMMAGEHWIEWSPGDMKEGIYFGVLQAGQSRSVVKIVVQ
;
A
#
# COMPACT_ATOMS: atom_id res chain seq x y z
N MET A 1 25.83 -37.25 52.27
CA MET A 1 26.90 -36.28 52.59
C MET A 1 27.28 -35.59 51.28
N LYS A 2 27.11 -34.26 51.14
CA LYS A 2 28.11 -33.22 51.48
C LYS A 2 29.44 -33.40 50.72
N THR A 3 29.96 -32.44 49.93
CA THR A 3 29.50 -31.07 49.57
C THR A 3 30.42 -30.44 48.49
N LYS A 4 29.89 -29.54 47.62
CA LYS A 4 30.59 -28.38 46.98
C LYS A 4 31.76 -28.68 45.98
N ASN A 5 32.19 -27.81 45.05
CA ASN A 5 31.66 -26.53 44.51
C ASN A 5 32.28 -26.21 43.11
N ILE A 6 31.49 -25.54 42.25
CA ILE A 6 31.77 -24.32 41.43
C ILE A 6 33.24 -23.99 41.05
N LEU A 7 33.49 -23.79 39.74
CA LEU A 7 34.22 -22.68 39.06
C LEU A 7 34.41 -23.04 37.55
N LEU A 8 34.37 -22.16 36.55
CA LEU A 8 33.91 -20.77 36.41
C LEU A 8 33.59 -20.50 34.92
N ILE A 9 32.61 -19.66 34.59
CA ILE A 9 32.34 -19.14 33.23
C ILE A 9 32.99 -17.76 33.06
N LEU A 10 33.56 -17.48 31.87
CA LEU A 10 33.81 -16.18 31.21
C LEU A 10 34.60 -16.49 29.91
N LEU A 11 34.29 -15.94 28.73
CA LEU A 11 34.21 -14.51 28.39
C LEU A 11 33.46 -14.27 27.04
N ILE A 12 32.93 -13.05 26.86
CA ILE A 12 32.49 -12.38 25.59
C ILE A 12 31.06 -12.68 25.05
N LEU A 13 30.18 -11.69 25.27
CA LEU A 13 29.12 -11.06 24.41
C LEU A 13 28.28 -11.93 23.45
N PRO A 14 26.94 -11.74 23.45
CA PRO A 14 26.27 -10.62 22.71
C PRO A 14 25.93 -9.43 23.64
N ALA A 15 25.90 -8.16 23.24
CA ALA A 15 25.18 -7.49 22.13
C ALA A 15 23.67 -7.35 22.41
N CYS A 16 23.29 -6.33 23.18
CA CYS A 16 21.90 -6.00 23.48
C CYS A 16 21.25 -5.26 22.30
N LEU A 17 20.01 -5.63 21.96
CA LEU A 17 19.08 -4.74 21.27
C LEU A 17 18.55 -3.70 22.27
N LEU A 18 18.33 -2.46 21.81
CA LEU A 18 17.78 -1.37 22.61
C LEU A 18 16.46 -0.89 22.01
N THR A 19 15.35 -1.23 22.66
CA THR A 19 14.03 -0.68 22.36
C THR A 19 13.93 0.75 22.92
N TYR A 20 14.06 1.75 22.05
CA TYR A 20 13.90 3.16 22.43
C TYR A 20 12.42 3.54 22.56
N GLY A 21 11.87 3.37 23.76
CA GLY A 21 10.71 4.17 24.19
C GLY A 21 11.07 5.67 24.20
N GLN A 22 10.07 6.56 24.13
CA GLN A 22 10.26 8.01 23.96
C GLN A 22 11.23 8.61 24.99
N SER A 23 12.47 8.84 24.57
CA SER A 23 13.64 9.04 25.44
C SER A 23 13.77 10.45 26.02
N GLY A 24 12.72 10.90 26.70
CA GLY A 24 12.69 12.21 27.35
C GLY A 24 11.37 12.62 28.00
N PHE A 25 10.30 11.80 27.96
CA PHE A 25 9.05 12.17 28.64
C PHE A 25 9.22 12.15 30.17
N SER A 26 8.72 13.20 30.82
CA SER A 26 8.84 13.42 32.26
C SER A 26 7.53 14.00 32.79
N SER A 27 6.90 13.29 33.73
CA SER A 27 5.62 13.71 34.33
C SER A 27 5.77 14.98 35.17
N ASP A 28 6.92 15.17 35.82
CA ASP A 28 7.21 16.41 36.56
C ASP A 28 7.35 17.59 35.60
N ASP A 29 8.07 17.43 34.47
CA ASP A 29 8.23 18.50 33.49
C ASP A 29 6.91 18.83 32.78
N TYR A 30 6.07 17.82 32.47
CA TYR A 30 4.70 18.05 32.00
C TYR A 30 3.84 18.80 33.03
N VAL A 31 3.98 18.49 34.32
CA VAL A 31 3.30 19.22 35.41
C VAL A 31 3.89 20.62 35.64
N GLN A 32 5.13 20.92 35.23
CA GLN A 32 5.65 22.29 35.18
C GLN A 32 5.16 23.02 33.93
N PHE A 33 5.12 22.38 32.76
CA PHE A 33 4.56 22.90 31.52
C PHE A 33 3.10 23.34 31.73
N LEU A 34 2.24 22.47 32.27
CA LEU A 34 0.86 22.82 32.61
C LEU A 34 0.70 24.03 33.57
N LYS A 35 1.70 24.34 34.41
CA LYS A 35 1.70 25.54 35.27
C LYS A 35 2.17 26.78 34.54
N GLN A 36 3.08 26.64 33.58
CA GLN A 36 3.60 27.73 32.74
C GLN A 36 2.53 28.12 31.70
N SER A 37 1.93 27.13 31.04
CA SER A 37 0.93 27.32 29.97
C SER A 37 -0.48 27.67 30.46
N LYS A 38 -0.73 27.60 31.78
CA LYS A 38 -2.07 27.70 32.40
C LYS A 38 -2.89 28.91 31.95
N ASP A 39 -2.23 30.05 31.74
CA ASP A 39 -2.87 31.33 31.42
C ASP A 39 -2.42 31.86 30.02
N MET A 40 -1.88 30.99 29.15
CA MET A 40 -1.51 31.36 27.78
C MET A 40 -2.72 31.76 26.94
N SER A 41 -2.58 32.84 26.18
CA SER A 41 -3.50 33.22 25.13
C SER A 41 -3.17 32.54 23.81
N TYR A 42 -4.08 32.65 22.83
CA TYR A 42 -3.81 32.29 21.43
C TYR A 42 -2.51 32.92 20.90
N GLN A 43 -2.19 34.15 21.30
CA GLN A 43 -1.01 34.88 20.82
C GLN A 43 0.30 34.30 21.39
N ASP A 44 0.26 33.83 22.65
CA ASP A 44 1.41 33.17 23.27
C ASP A 44 1.65 31.81 22.60
N ILE A 45 0.59 31.00 22.43
CA ILE A 45 0.64 29.70 21.73
C ILE A 45 1.12 29.89 20.28
N GLN A 46 0.62 30.89 19.56
CA GLN A 46 1.05 31.22 18.21
C GLN A 46 2.53 31.64 18.15
N SER A 47 3.06 32.28 19.20
CA SER A 47 4.48 32.68 19.25
C SER A 47 5.43 31.52 19.56
N GLU A 48 4.97 30.50 20.28
CA GLU A 48 5.75 29.28 20.56
C GLU A 48 5.61 28.23 19.44
N HIS A 49 4.48 28.23 18.73
CA HIS A 49 4.15 27.31 17.63
C HIS A 49 3.89 28.06 16.31
N THR A 50 4.72 29.06 15.99
CA THR A 50 4.68 29.69 14.66
C THR A 50 5.06 28.66 13.59
N PRO A 51 4.31 28.55 12.46
CA PRO A 51 4.66 27.66 11.37
C PRO A 51 6.09 27.83 10.88
N ALA A 52 6.79 26.71 10.63
CA ALA A 52 8.19 26.69 10.22
C ALA A 52 8.44 27.34 8.84
N GLN A 53 7.38 27.52 8.03
CA GLN A 53 7.39 28.22 6.75
C GLN A 53 6.22 29.21 6.69
N SER A 54 6.35 30.26 5.87
CA SER A 54 5.26 31.23 5.66
C SER A 54 4.24 30.69 4.65
N TYR A 55 3.01 30.48 5.09
CA TYR A 55 1.89 30.13 4.19
C TYR A 55 1.44 31.34 3.37
N TYR A 56 0.84 31.05 2.21
CA TYR A 56 0.24 32.06 1.33
C TYR A 56 -1.29 31.94 1.35
N SER A 57 -1.99 33.05 1.56
CA SER A 57 -3.47 33.14 1.56
C SER A 57 -4.03 33.58 0.21
N GLY A 58 -3.21 33.56 -0.85
CA GLY A 58 -3.57 34.01 -2.19
C GLY A 58 -2.38 34.57 -2.95
N ARG A 59 -2.62 35.07 -4.17
CA ARG A 59 -1.59 35.56 -5.09
C ARG A 59 -1.82 37.02 -5.46
N SER A 60 -0.74 37.79 -5.58
CA SER A 60 -0.79 39.20 -6.04
C SER A 60 -1.01 39.36 -7.55
N VAL A 61 -0.80 38.28 -8.31
CA VAL A 61 -1.08 38.14 -9.73
C VAL A 61 -1.72 36.76 -9.93
N GLU A 62 -2.89 36.73 -10.55
CA GLU A 62 -3.57 35.49 -10.96
C GLU A 62 -2.64 34.59 -11.78
N ALA A 63 -2.78 33.27 -11.64
CA ALA A 63 -2.15 32.37 -12.59
C ALA A 63 -2.72 32.59 -14.00
N ASN A 64 -1.96 32.22 -15.03
CA ASN A 64 -2.51 31.93 -16.35
C ASN A 64 -2.45 30.41 -16.56
N PRO A 65 -3.49 29.64 -16.22
CA PRO A 65 -3.45 28.18 -16.34
C PRO A 65 -3.16 27.70 -17.78
N TYR A 66 -3.56 28.48 -18.80
CA TYR A 66 -3.23 28.20 -20.21
C TYR A 66 -1.75 28.40 -20.59
N SER A 67 -0.85 28.75 -19.67
CA SER A 67 0.61 28.62 -19.87
C SER A 67 1.20 27.34 -19.26
N TRP A 68 0.36 26.45 -18.75
CA TRP A 68 0.72 25.13 -18.21
C TRP A 68 0.26 24.10 -19.24
N LEU A 69 1.13 23.15 -19.59
CA LEU A 69 0.83 22.16 -20.62
C LEU A 69 -0.39 21.30 -20.21
N TYR A 70 -1.16 20.88 -21.22
CA TYR A 70 -2.38 20.07 -21.09
C TYR A 70 -3.57 20.73 -20.37
N PHE A 71 -3.45 21.97 -19.87
CA PHE A 71 -4.58 22.65 -19.22
C PHE A 71 -5.78 22.87 -20.16
N ASP A 72 -5.52 23.13 -21.44
CA ASP A 72 -6.54 23.22 -22.49
C ASP A 72 -7.25 21.88 -22.71
N THR A 73 -6.51 20.77 -22.78
CA THR A 73 -7.08 19.41 -22.81
C THR A 73 -7.93 19.11 -21.58
N ILE A 74 -7.48 19.49 -20.38
CA ILE A 74 -8.23 19.30 -19.13
C ILE A 74 -9.53 20.10 -19.13
N VAL A 75 -9.51 21.35 -19.60
CA VAL A 75 -10.73 22.17 -19.76
C VAL A 75 -11.72 21.57 -20.76
N GLU A 76 -11.24 21.04 -21.89
CA GLU A 76 -12.09 20.39 -22.90
C GLU A 76 -12.68 19.06 -22.40
N LYS A 77 -11.88 18.22 -21.71
CA LYS A 77 -12.30 16.89 -21.27
C LYS A 77 -13.18 16.88 -20.00
N LEU A 78 -12.94 17.78 -19.05
CA LEU A 78 -13.71 17.86 -17.78
C LEU A 78 -14.83 18.92 -17.79
N GLU A 79 -15.04 19.60 -18.92
CA GLU A 79 -15.97 20.73 -19.10
C GLU A 79 -15.88 21.73 -17.93
N LEU A 80 -14.67 22.23 -17.62
CA LEU A 80 -14.44 23.06 -16.43
C LEU A 80 -15.26 24.36 -16.47
N THR A 81 -15.99 24.60 -15.37
CA THR A 81 -16.82 25.79 -15.18
C THR A 81 -15.96 27.03 -14.91
N LYS A 82 -16.59 28.21 -14.96
CA LYS A 82 -15.93 29.50 -14.69
C LYS A 82 -15.31 29.53 -13.28
N ASP A 83 -16.04 29.03 -12.29
CA ASP A 83 -15.69 29.21 -10.88
C ASP A 83 -14.64 28.17 -10.44
N GLU A 84 -14.70 26.94 -10.96
CA GLU A 84 -13.58 25.97 -10.92
C GLU A 84 -12.30 26.56 -11.55
N MET A 85 -12.40 27.21 -12.72
CA MET A 85 -11.24 27.88 -13.33
C MET A 85 -10.72 29.07 -12.51
N ASP A 86 -11.57 29.80 -11.80
CA ASP A 86 -11.15 30.93 -10.96
C ASP A 86 -10.46 30.46 -9.67
N LEU A 87 -10.91 29.35 -9.05
CA LEU A 87 -10.21 28.68 -7.96
C LEU A 87 -8.78 28.26 -8.38
N ILE A 88 -8.61 27.65 -9.55
CA ILE A 88 -7.29 27.25 -10.09
C ILE A 88 -6.38 28.47 -10.27
N LYS A 89 -6.89 29.62 -10.74
CA LYS A 89 -6.09 30.87 -10.88
C LYS A 89 -5.62 31.43 -9.55
N GLN A 90 -6.44 31.32 -8.51
CA GLN A 90 -6.17 31.85 -7.18
C GLN A 90 -5.19 30.96 -6.41
N ASN A 91 -5.50 29.66 -6.33
CA ASN A 91 -4.83 28.72 -5.42
C ASN A 91 -3.73 27.89 -6.09
N HIS A 92 -3.64 27.90 -7.43
CA HIS A 92 -2.96 26.88 -8.23
C HIS A 92 -3.60 25.47 -8.17
N PHE A 93 -4.70 25.28 -7.47
CA PHE A 93 -5.50 24.05 -7.53
C PHE A 93 -6.99 24.28 -7.22
N MET A 94 -7.82 23.28 -7.52
CA MET A 94 -9.20 23.18 -7.03
C MET A 94 -9.57 21.71 -6.81
N VAL A 95 -10.65 21.46 -6.07
CA VAL A 95 -11.35 20.17 -5.98
C VAL A 95 -12.83 20.41 -6.28
N SER A 96 -13.55 19.47 -6.89
CA SER A 96 -14.95 19.67 -7.29
C SER A 96 -15.89 18.53 -6.87
N GLU A 97 -16.94 18.87 -6.12
CA GLU A 97 -18.05 17.95 -5.79
C GLU A 97 -18.88 17.59 -7.05
N ARG A 98 -18.77 18.36 -8.15
CA ARG A 98 -19.37 18.03 -9.46
C ARG A 98 -18.68 16.83 -10.13
N LEU A 99 -17.40 16.62 -9.84
CA LEU A 99 -16.56 15.58 -10.43
C LEU A 99 -16.38 14.42 -9.42
N GLU A 100 -17.50 13.84 -9.00
CA GLU A 100 -17.53 12.72 -8.04
C GLU A 100 -17.49 11.33 -8.71
N TYR A 101 -16.81 10.38 -8.06
CA TYR A 101 -16.64 9.00 -8.53
C TYR A 101 -16.94 7.99 -7.43
N TYR A 102 -17.47 6.83 -7.82
CA TYR A 102 -17.86 5.76 -6.89
C TYR A 102 -16.65 4.96 -6.37
N SER A 103 -15.69 4.67 -7.26
CA SER A 103 -14.58 3.76 -6.98
C SER A 103 -13.28 4.16 -7.68
N ILE A 104 -12.16 3.59 -7.21
CA ILE A 104 -10.81 3.91 -7.70
C ILE A 104 -10.63 3.49 -9.16
N GLU A 105 -11.12 2.32 -9.57
CA GLU A 105 -11.09 1.90 -10.97
C GLU A 105 -11.88 2.88 -11.84
N GLN A 106 -13.03 3.37 -11.39
CA GLN A 106 -13.86 4.29 -12.17
C GLN A 106 -13.14 5.62 -12.45
N VAL A 107 -12.54 6.24 -11.42
CA VAL A 107 -11.86 7.54 -11.59
C VAL A 107 -10.59 7.40 -12.43
N LEU A 108 -9.75 6.40 -12.13
CA LEU A 108 -8.48 6.23 -12.82
C LEU A 108 -8.65 5.73 -14.27
N GLN A 109 -9.60 4.83 -14.56
CA GLN A 109 -9.89 4.44 -15.94
C GLN A 109 -10.40 5.62 -16.77
N GLU A 110 -11.22 6.51 -16.21
CA GLU A 110 -11.73 7.66 -16.99
C GLU A 110 -10.61 8.67 -17.28
N MET A 111 -9.73 8.93 -16.32
CA MET A 111 -8.56 9.80 -16.52
C MET A 111 -7.60 9.25 -17.59
N PHE A 112 -7.33 7.94 -17.57
CA PHE A 112 -6.49 7.27 -18.57
C PHE A 112 -7.16 7.13 -19.94
N ARG A 113 -8.48 6.93 -19.98
CA ARG A 113 -9.29 6.96 -21.22
C ARG A 113 -9.32 8.35 -21.87
N GLN A 114 -9.03 9.39 -21.09
CA GLN A 114 -9.02 10.78 -21.54
C GLN A 114 -7.59 11.35 -21.74
N ASP A 115 -6.54 10.56 -21.54
CA ASP A 115 -5.12 10.95 -21.65
C ASP A 115 -4.73 12.17 -20.77
N LEU A 116 -5.30 12.29 -19.57
CA LEU A 116 -5.09 13.46 -18.69
C LEU A 116 -3.92 13.28 -17.71
N PRO A 117 -3.01 14.27 -17.55
CA PRO A 117 -1.92 14.23 -16.55
C PRO A 117 -2.42 13.98 -15.13
N LEU A 118 -1.74 13.10 -14.40
CA LEU A 118 -2.18 12.61 -13.10
C LEU A 118 -1.33 13.19 -11.96
N LEU A 119 -1.99 13.76 -10.95
CA LEU A 119 -1.41 13.87 -9.61
C LEU A 119 -1.72 12.57 -8.86
N PHE A 120 -0.68 11.84 -8.46
CA PHE A 120 -0.86 10.70 -7.57
C PHE A 120 -0.99 11.19 -6.13
N THR A 121 -2.16 10.99 -5.55
CA THR A 121 -2.54 11.53 -4.24
C THR A 121 -2.43 10.50 -3.13
N THR A 122 -2.05 10.98 -1.94
CA THR A 122 -1.97 10.19 -0.70
C THR A 122 -3.30 9.49 -0.36
N ASP A 123 -4.42 10.12 -0.71
CA ASP A 123 -5.78 9.62 -0.52
C ASP A 123 -6.08 8.26 -1.16
N LEU A 124 -5.63 8.05 -2.41
CA LEU A 124 -6.03 6.88 -3.21
C LEU A 124 -5.35 5.58 -2.74
N VAL A 125 -4.21 5.70 -2.06
CA VAL A 125 -3.48 4.61 -1.42
C VAL A 125 -4.28 3.96 -0.29
N LEU A 126 -4.92 4.77 0.55
CA LEU A 126 -5.47 4.33 1.83
C LEU A 126 -6.73 3.47 1.66
N GLN A 127 -7.58 3.85 0.72
CA GLN A 127 -8.81 3.14 0.36
C GLN A 127 -8.54 1.75 -0.27
N ALA A 128 -7.43 1.60 -1.01
CA ALA A 128 -7.08 0.35 -1.70
C ALA A 128 -6.79 -0.82 -0.75
N LEU A 129 -6.03 -0.51 0.30
CA LEU A 129 -5.59 -1.42 1.35
C LEU A 129 -6.79 -1.98 2.14
N HIS A 130 -7.74 -1.12 2.52
CA HIS A 130 -8.87 -1.50 3.39
C HIS A 130 -9.72 -2.62 2.78
N MET A 131 -10.19 -2.42 1.55
CA MET A 131 -11.29 -3.22 0.99
C MET A 131 -10.91 -4.67 0.67
N SER A 132 -9.63 -4.87 0.36
CA SER A 132 -9.03 -6.14 -0.09
C SER A 132 -8.87 -7.17 1.03
N TYR A 133 -8.62 -6.67 2.23
CA TYR A 133 -8.29 -7.45 3.42
C TYR A 133 -9.44 -8.34 3.93
N ASP A 134 -10.69 -7.94 3.66
CA ASP A 134 -11.91 -8.55 4.19
C ASP A 134 -12.28 -9.90 3.52
N GLN A 135 -12.20 -10.01 2.18
CA GLN A 135 -12.71 -11.19 1.46
C GLN A 135 -11.88 -12.46 1.73
N ILE A 136 -10.56 -12.34 1.79
CA ILE A 136 -9.69 -13.53 1.90
C ILE A 136 -9.60 -14.02 3.36
N LEU A 137 -9.95 -13.19 4.35
CA LEU A 137 -10.19 -13.64 5.72
C LEU A 137 -11.33 -14.67 5.77
N MET A 138 -12.46 -14.37 5.11
CA MET A 138 -13.67 -15.21 5.11
C MET A 138 -13.46 -16.63 4.54
N ASP A 139 -12.75 -16.77 3.41
CA ASP A 139 -12.62 -18.08 2.74
C ASP A 139 -11.78 -19.10 3.53
N VAL A 140 -10.76 -18.65 4.27
CA VAL A 140 -9.92 -19.55 5.09
C VAL A 140 -10.70 -20.06 6.31
N GLU A 141 -11.56 -19.19 6.87
CA GLU A 141 -12.37 -19.50 8.05
C GLU A 141 -13.39 -20.61 7.80
N VAL A 142 -14.08 -20.57 6.65
CA VAL A 142 -15.06 -21.60 6.23
C VAL A 142 -14.41 -22.99 6.07
N TRP A 143 -13.24 -23.03 5.44
CA TRP A 143 -12.70 -24.27 4.88
C TRP A 143 -11.66 -24.99 5.72
N ILE A 144 -10.92 -24.26 6.57
CA ILE A 144 -9.83 -24.85 7.35
C ILE A 144 -10.00 -24.57 8.84
N MET A 145 -10.21 -23.30 9.23
CA MET A 145 -10.22 -22.93 10.65
C MET A 145 -11.44 -23.51 11.38
N GLU A 146 -12.67 -23.31 10.88
CA GLU A 146 -13.87 -23.88 11.53
C GLU A 146 -13.82 -25.43 11.63
N PRO A 147 -13.55 -26.19 10.55
CA PRO A 147 -13.55 -27.66 10.63
C PRO A 147 -12.49 -28.24 11.57
N ASN A 148 -11.35 -27.58 11.74
CA ASN A 148 -10.32 -27.99 12.69
C ASN A 148 -10.67 -27.58 14.14
N LEU A 149 -11.30 -26.41 14.31
CA LEU A 149 -11.71 -25.93 15.61
C LEU A 149 -12.73 -26.87 16.26
N ILE A 150 -13.75 -27.31 15.48
CA ILE A 150 -14.74 -28.29 15.93
C ILE A 150 -14.06 -29.55 16.49
N LYS A 151 -13.12 -30.16 15.74
CA LYS A 151 -12.41 -31.39 16.16
C LYS A 151 -11.65 -31.23 17.48
N ALA A 152 -11.01 -30.08 17.67
CA ALA A 152 -10.26 -29.80 18.89
C ALA A 152 -11.20 -29.63 20.10
N ILE A 153 -12.26 -28.83 19.95
CA ILE A 153 -13.21 -28.53 21.01
C ILE A 153 -14.04 -29.76 21.42
N ASP A 154 -14.49 -30.58 20.48
CA ASP A 154 -15.13 -31.88 20.73
C ASP A 154 -14.26 -32.78 21.62
N LYS A 155 -12.95 -32.77 21.38
CA LYS A 155 -11.98 -33.60 22.08
C LYS A 155 -11.64 -33.06 23.47
N MET A 156 -11.49 -31.75 23.63
CA MET A 156 -11.34 -31.11 24.95
C MET A 156 -12.54 -31.40 25.85
N TYR A 157 -13.77 -31.29 25.32
CA TYR A 157 -15.00 -31.62 26.05
C TYR A 157 -15.07 -33.11 26.43
N THR A 158 -14.62 -34.01 25.56
CA THR A 158 -14.62 -35.47 25.82
C THR A 158 -13.57 -35.91 26.84
N ASP A 159 -12.38 -35.29 26.86
CA ASP A 159 -11.25 -35.71 27.70
C ASP A 159 -11.26 -35.08 29.10
N PHE A 160 -12.00 -33.99 29.30
CA PHE A 160 -12.08 -33.27 30.57
C PHE A 160 -12.41 -34.13 31.82
N PRO A 161 -13.29 -35.15 31.76
CA PRO A 161 -13.55 -36.03 32.91
C PRO A 161 -12.32 -36.82 33.40
N ASP A 162 -11.40 -37.20 32.51
CA ASP A 162 -10.16 -37.89 32.91
C ASP A 162 -9.17 -36.91 33.60
N LEU A 163 -9.19 -35.63 33.21
CA LEU A 163 -8.45 -34.57 33.90
C LEU A 163 -9.04 -34.28 35.30
N SER A 164 -10.37 -34.30 35.46
CA SER A 164 -11.00 -34.23 36.80
C SER A 164 -10.53 -35.39 37.68
N GLY A 165 -10.61 -36.62 37.18
CA GLY A 165 -10.29 -37.84 37.93
C GLY A 165 -8.84 -37.91 38.45
N LYS A 166 -7.92 -37.12 37.88
CA LYS A 166 -6.55 -36.92 38.37
C LYS A 166 -6.49 -36.15 39.69
N TYR A 167 -7.49 -35.31 39.96
CA TYR A 167 -7.53 -34.35 41.06
C TYR A 167 -8.70 -34.54 42.05
N ASP A 168 -9.54 -35.57 41.90
CA ASP A 168 -10.67 -35.90 42.77
C ASP A 168 -10.34 -35.92 44.30
N ASP A 169 -9.12 -36.30 44.68
CA ASP A 169 -8.65 -36.34 46.07
C ASP A 169 -8.21 -34.96 46.63
N GLN A 170 -8.16 -33.89 45.80
CA GLN A 170 -7.69 -32.54 46.15
C GLN A 170 -8.86 -31.53 46.20
N PRO A 171 -9.60 -31.41 47.32
CA PRO A 171 -10.83 -30.60 47.39
C PRO A 171 -10.62 -29.09 47.19
N ASP A 172 -9.42 -28.58 47.48
CA ASP A 172 -9.09 -27.16 47.31
C ASP A 172 -8.97 -26.75 45.82
N LEU A 173 -8.83 -27.72 44.89
CA LEU A 173 -8.79 -27.50 43.44
C LEU A 173 -10.17 -27.50 42.76
N LEU A 174 -11.24 -27.95 43.44
CA LEU A 174 -12.57 -28.17 42.85
C LEU A 174 -13.12 -26.93 42.11
N THR A 175 -12.86 -25.73 42.64
CA THR A 175 -13.32 -24.48 42.03
C THR A 175 -12.64 -24.18 40.69
N SER A 176 -11.34 -24.46 40.55
CA SER A 176 -10.61 -24.30 39.28
C SER A 176 -11.03 -25.35 38.25
N LEU A 177 -11.32 -26.58 38.68
CA LEU A 177 -11.88 -27.60 37.79
C LEU A 177 -13.24 -27.17 37.23
N GLN A 178 -14.10 -26.57 38.06
CA GLN A 178 -15.38 -26.01 37.61
C GLN A 178 -15.24 -24.80 36.67
N ASP A 179 -14.18 -23.99 36.82
CA ASP A 179 -13.87 -22.90 35.88
C ASP A 179 -13.44 -23.45 34.50
N VAL A 180 -12.66 -24.53 34.46
CA VAL A 180 -12.25 -25.19 33.19
C VAL A 180 -13.43 -25.90 32.53
N ASP A 181 -14.28 -26.61 33.28
CA ASP A 181 -15.51 -27.23 32.76
C ASP A 181 -16.44 -26.20 32.12
N LEU A 182 -16.60 -25.04 32.76
CA LEU A 182 -17.35 -23.90 32.24
C LEU A 182 -16.72 -23.36 30.94
N TYR A 183 -15.40 -23.15 30.90
CA TYR A 183 -14.70 -22.64 29.71
C TYR A 183 -14.88 -23.58 28.50
N VAL A 184 -14.66 -24.89 28.71
CA VAL A 184 -14.69 -25.92 27.65
C VAL A 184 -16.12 -26.20 27.18
N THR A 185 -17.07 -26.39 28.11
CA THR A 185 -18.47 -26.66 27.75
C THR A 185 -19.13 -25.45 27.08
N MET A 186 -18.70 -24.22 27.40
CA MET A 186 -19.18 -23.02 26.72
C MET A 186 -18.75 -22.97 25.25
N VAL A 187 -17.46 -23.09 24.95
CA VAL A 187 -16.98 -23.03 23.55
C VAL A 187 -17.54 -24.19 22.70
N HIS A 188 -17.69 -25.39 23.28
CA HIS A 188 -18.38 -26.52 22.64
C HIS A 188 -19.85 -26.18 22.32
N SER A 189 -20.56 -25.54 23.25
CA SER A 189 -21.94 -25.12 23.02
C SER A 189 -22.07 -24.00 21.97
N LEU A 190 -21.07 -23.12 21.86
CA LEU A 190 -21.06 -22.01 20.89
C LEU A 190 -20.77 -22.50 19.47
N ILE A 191 -19.75 -23.34 19.26
CA ILE A 191 -19.39 -23.82 17.91
C ILE A 191 -20.49 -24.70 17.30
N HIS A 192 -21.19 -25.49 18.12
CA HIS A 192 -22.35 -26.30 17.70
C HIS A 192 -23.70 -25.56 17.78
N GLY A 193 -23.69 -24.26 18.12
CA GLY A 193 -24.91 -23.44 18.26
C GLY A 193 -25.98 -24.01 19.21
N SER A 194 -25.61 -24.86 20.17
CA SER A 194 -26.56 -25.63 20.98
C SER A 194 -26.01 -26.01 22.36
N LEU A 195 -26.87 -25.92 23.38
CA LEU A 195 -26.50 -26.10 24.79
C LEU A 195 -26.06 -27.54 25.10
N SER A 196 -24.80 -27.70 25.53
CA SER A 196 -24.23 -28.96 26.02
C SER A 196 -24.38 -29.09 27.54
N SER A 197 -24.37 -30.31 28.09
CA SER A 197 -24.36 -30.51 29.55
C SER A 197 -22.92 -30.40 30.10
N PRO A 198 -22.68 -29.64 31.19
CA PRO A 198 -21.41 -29.62 31.91
C PRO A 198 -21.12 -30.94 32.64
N HIS A 199 -19.86 -31.16 33.03
CA HIS A 199 -19.42 -32.38 33.73
C HIS A 199 -19.28 -32.23 35.25
N LEU A 200 -19.00 -31.01 35.75
CA LEU A 200 -18.65 -30.69 37.14
C LEU A 200 -19.33 -29.43 37.69
N ILE A 201 -19.53 -28.39 36.86
CA ILE A 201 -20.36 -27.24 37.24
C ILE A 201 -21.84 -27.64 37.09
N ASP A 202 -22.73 -27.13 37.94
CA ASP A 202 -24.13 -27.54 37.88
C ASP A 202 -24.86 -26.94 36.66
N GLU A 203 -25.81 -27.70 36.11
CA GLU A 203 -26.52 -27.33 34.87
C GLU A 203 -27.30 -26.00 34.97
N ALA A 204 -27.69 -25.57 36.18
CA ALA A 204 -28.39 -24.30 36.36
C ALA A 204 -27.40 -23.13 36.30
N THR A 205 -26.29 -23.21 37.04
CA THR A 205 -25.20 -22.21 36.99
C THR A 205 -24.61 -22.12 35.58
N PHE A 206 -24.34 -23.24 34.90
CA PHE A 206 -23.86 -23.21 33.50
C PHE A 206 -24.86 -22.52 32.57
N LYS A 207 -26.16 -22.79 32.74
CA LYS A 207 -27.21 -22.14 31.96
C LYS A 207 -27.31 -20.64 32.22
N GLU A 208 -27.02 -20.14 33.42
CA GLU A 208 -26.95 -18.70 33.68
C GLU A 208 -25.83 -18.01 32.88
N TYR A 209 -24.66 -18.64 32.73
CA TYR A 209 -23.60 -18.13 31.83
C TYR A 209 -24.01 -18.21 30.36
N TRP A 210 -24.64 -19.31 29.92
CA TRP A 210 -25.08 -19.45 28.52
C TRP A 210 -26.14 -18.41 28.15
N ASP A 211 -27.16 -18.23 29.00
CA ASP A 211 -28.22 -17.23 28.77
C ASP A 211 -27.65 -15.80 28.82
N ALA A 212 -26.56 -15.55 29.58
CA ALA A 212 -25.86 -14.27 29.57
C ALA A 212 -25.07 -14.02 28.27
N VAL A 213 -24.39 -15.04 27.71
CA VAL A 213 -23.69 -14.92 26.42
C VAL A 213 -24.71 -14.73 25.27
N GLN A 214 -25.77 -15.54 25.24
CA GLN A 214 -26.84 -15.45 24.23
C GLN A 214 -27.73 -14.20 24.38
N ALA A 215 -27.61 -13.43 25.47
CA ALA A 215 -28.27 -12.13 25.60
C ALA A 215 -27.56 -11.01 24.84
N GLU A 216 -26.33 -11.25 24.35
CA GLU A 216 -25.54 -10.33 23.51
C GLU A 216 -25.46 -8.90 24.09
N GLN A 217 -25.26 -8.81 25.40
CA GLN A 217 -25.29 -7.57 26.19
C GLN A 217 -24.16 -7.53 27.22
N GLN A 218 -23.81 -6.34 27.71
CA GLN A 218 -22.91 -6.22 28.85
C GLN A 218 -23.61 -6.68 30.14
N VAL A 219 -23.06 -7.70 30.78
CA VAL A 219 -23.55 -8.24 32.06
C VAL A 219 -22.55 -7.96 33.19
N ASN A 220 -23.03 -8.05 34.42
CA ASN A 220 -22.23 -7.90 35.64
C ASN A 220 -22.35 -9.19 36.45
N MET A 221 -21.38 -10.09 36.34
CA MET A 221 -21.35 -11.39 37.03
C MET A 221 -19.91 -11.81 37.37
N SER A 222 -19.71 -12.68 38.35
CA SER A 222 -18.42 -13.34 38.56
C SER A 222 -18.11 -14.26 37.38
N LEU A 223 -16.83 -14.37 37.00
CA LEU A 223 -16.32 -15.37 36.05
C LEU A 223 -14.85 -15.66 36.40
N PHE A 224 -14.52 -16.91 36.69
CA PHE A 224 -13.20 -17.36 37.19
C PHE A 224 -12.70 -16.57 38.41
N SER A 225 -13.63 -16.07 39.23
CA SER A 225 -13.40 -15.12 40.32
C SER A 225 -14.34 -15.39 41.50
N SER A 226 -14.04 -14.78 42.66
CA SER A 226 -14.82 -14.95 43.90
C SER A 226 -16.29 -14.53 43.69
N PRO A 227 -17.30 -15.19 44.32
CA PRO A 227 -18.72 -14.85 44.12
C PRO A 227 -19.14 -13.43 44.53
N ASP A 228 -18.30 -12.73 45.29
CA ASP A 228 -18.43 -11.31 45.65
C ASP A 228 -17.63 -10.36 44.74
N ARG A 229 -16.72 -10.89 43.90
CA ARG A 229 -16.03 -10.15 42.83
C ARG A 229 -16.85 -10.27 41.53
N ILE A 230 -17.61 -9.22 41.24
CA ILE A 230 -18.39 -9.08 40.01
C ILE A 230 -17.50 -8.52 38.90
N ARG A 231 -17.28 -9.29 37.82
CA ARG A 231 -16.66 -8.79 36.58
C ARG A 231 -17.73 -8.12 35.71
N ARG A 232 -17.32 -7.12 34.92
CA ARG A 232 -18.16 -6.54 33.86
C ARG A 232 -17.78 -7.22 32.56
N LEU A 233 -18.67 -8.07 32.05
CA LEU A 233 -18.42 -8.90 30.88
C LEU A 233 -19.24 -8.36 29.73
N ASP A 234 -18.57 -7.87 28.68
CA ASP A 234 -19.24 -7.38 27.49
C ASP A 234 -19.47 -8.51 26.50
N PHE A 235 -20.64 -9.17 26.63
CA PHE A 235 -21.07 -10.19 25.68
C PHE A 235 -21.75 -9.62 24.43
N SER A 236 -21.91 -8.30 24.28
CA SER A 236 -22.41 -7.71 23.01
C SER A 236 -21.43 -7.88 21.85
N GLN A 237 -20.18 -8.25 22.14
CA GLN A 237 -19.19 -8.64 21.12
C GLN A 237 -19.42 -10.03 20.52
N PHE A 238 -20.34 -10.84 21.07
CA PHE A 238 -20.72 -12.13 20.49
C PHE A 238 -21.76 -11.97 19.37
N THR A 239 -22.35 -10.78 19.20
CA THR A 239 -23.23 -10.44 18.08
C THR A 239 -22.46 -10.57 16.75
N PRO A 240 -22.83 -11.50 15.85
CA PRO A 240 -22.18 -11.63 14.55
C PRO A 240 -22.45 -10.39 13.68
N ARG A 241 -21.44 -9.95 12.93
CA ARG A 241 -21.46 -8.71 12.14
C ARG A 241 -20.38 -8.76 11.05
N GLY A 242 -20.50 -7.96 10.00
CA GLY A 242 -19.64 -8.07 8.82
C GLY A 242 -19.87 -9.39 8.07
N HIS A 243 -18.84 -9.87 7.35
CA HIS A 243 -18.98 -11.02 6.45
C HIS A 243 -19.42 -12.32 7.15
N TYR A 244 -19.22 -12.46 8.46
CA TYR A 244 -19.67 -13.61 9.27
C TYR A 244 -21.19 -13.87 9.19
N THR A 245 -21.98 -12.85 8.81
CA THR A 245 -23.45 -12.91 8.64
C THR A 245 -23.90 -13.27 7.22
N LEU A 246 -22.98 -13.42 6.27
CA LEU A 246 -23.30 -13.71 4.86
C LEU A 246 -23.45 -15.22 4.61
N GLU A 247 -24.42 -15.59 3.78
CA GLU A 247 -24.54 -16.97 3.28
C GLU A 247 -23.41 -17.27 2.27
N TYR A 248 -22.59 -18.27 2.57
CA TYR A 248 -21.53 -18.74 1.68
C TYR A 248 -22.13 -19.32 0.38
N VAL A 249 -21.54 -18.98 -0.76
CA VAL A 249 -22.19 -19.16 -2.08
C VAL A 249 -21.69 -20.42 -2.83
N TYR A 250 -20.54 -20.98 -2.44
CA TYR A 250 -19.87 -22.06 -3.16
C TYR A 250 -20.20 -23.45 -2.60
N TRP A 251 -20.29 -24.44 -3.49
CA TRP A 251 -20.64 -25.83 -3.15
C TRP A 251 -19.44 -26.59 -2.58
N PRO A 252 -19.58 -27.42 -1.52
CA PRO A 252 -20.82 -27.95 -0.94
C PRO A 252 -21.43 -27.10 0.18
N GLU A 253 -20.68 -26.17 0.77
CA GLU A 253 -21.08 -25.36 1.95
C GLU A 253 -22.08 -24.23 1.61
N ALA A 254 -22.82 -24.34 0.50
CA ALA A 254 -23.67 -23.28 -0.02
C ALA A 254 -24.91 -23.08 0.88
N GLY A 255 -25.11 -21.86 1.38
CA GLY A 255 -26.17 -21.50 2.34
C GLY A 255 -25.76 -21.63 3.83
N LYS A 256 -24.46 -21.73 4.12
CA LYS A 256 -23.87 -21.72 5.47
C LYS A 256 -23.44 -20.31 5.87
N THR A 257 -23.55 -19.94 7.15
CA THR A 257 -22.96 -18.70 7.72
C THR A 257 -21.87 -19.06 8.74
N LEU A 258 -20.96 -18.12 9.04
CA LEU A 258 -19.88 -18.31 10.02
C LEU A 258 -20.26 -17.85 11.44
N GLU A 259 -21.54 -17.62 11.74
CA GLU A 259 -21.98 -17.03 13.01
C GLU A 259 -21.56 -17.83 14.26
N ASN A 260 -21.62 -19.16 14.18
CA ASN A 260 -21.21 -20.04 15.30
C ASN A 260 -19.69 -20.09 15.44
N TYR A 261 -18.95 -20.10 14.33
CA TYR A 261 -17.49 -19.99 14.29
C TYR A 261 -17.04 -18.65 14.90
N PHE A 262 -17.64 -17.53 14.49
CA PHE A 262 -17.42 -16.21 15.06
C PHE A 262 -17.64 -16.22 16.58
N LYS A 263 -18.75 -16.78 17.05
CA LYS A 263 -19.05 -16.88 18.50
C LYS A 263 -18.05 -17.75 19.27
N ALA A 264 -17.59 -18.86 18.69
CA ALA A 264 -16.57 -19.71 19.31
C ALA A 264 -15.18 -19.04 19.34
N MET A 265 -14.77 -18.41 18.24
CA MET A 265 -13.53 -17.64 18.15
C MET A 265 -13.55 -16.41 19.05
N MET A 266 -14.69 -15.74 19.19
CA MET A 266 -14.89 -14.64 20.15
C MET A 266 -14.81 -15.11 21.61
N TRP A 267 -15.13 -16.38 21.92
CA TRP A 267 -14.87 -16.94 23.25
C TRP A 267 -13.36 -17.13 23.46
N LEU A 268 -12.70 -17.86 22.56
CA LEU A 268 -11.28 -18.23 22.65
C LEU A 268 -10.33 -17.01 22.58
N GLY A 269 -10.67 -16.01 21.77
CA GLY A 269 -9.87 -14.79 21.56
C GLY A 269 -10.14 -13.64 22.54
N ARG A 270 -11.10 -13.78 23.48
CA ARG A 270 -11.52 -12.70 24.40
C ARG A 270 -11.65 -13.12 25.87
N ILE A 271 -11.94 -14.39 26.18
CA ILE A 271 -12.10 -14.84 27.56
C ILE A 271 -10.73 -15.19 28.15
N ASP A 272 -10.36 -14.45 29.20
CA ASP A 272 -9.01 -14.33 29.74
C ASP A 272 -8.84 -14.97 31.13
N PHE A 273 -7.67 -15.56 31.32
CA PHE A 273 -7.11 -15.93 32.62
C PHE A 273 -5.99 -14.93 32.94
N PHE A 274 -6.13 -14.13 34.00
CA PHE A 274 -5.13 -13.11 34.33
C PHE A 274 -3.87 -13.73 34.92
N MET A 275 -2.83 -13.87 34.09
CA MET A 275 -1.52 -14.40 34.51
C MET A 275 -0.82 -13.50 35.55
N THR A 276 -1.04 -12.18 35.42
CA THR A 276 -0.62 -11.11 36.33
C THR A 276 -1.83 -10.21 36.66
N PRO A 277 -1.89 -9.56 37.83
CA PRO A 277 -3.05 -8.76 38.21
C PRO A 277 -3.21 -7.52 37.32
N PRO A 278 -4.44 -7.18 36.89
CA PRO A 278 -4.69 -5.95 36.16
C PRO A 278 -4.43 -4.71 37.05
N PRO A 279 -4.17 -3.52 36.46
CA PRO A 279 -3.80 -2.31 37.18
C PRO A 279 -4.76 -1.91 38.32
N GLU A 280 -4.23 -1.37 39.42
CA GLU A 280 -5.02 -1.02 40.61
C GLU A 280 -6.13 0.01 40.30
N ASN A 281 -7.37 -0.35 40.68
CA ASN A 281 -8.55 0.51 40.57
C ASN A 281 -8.99 1.00 41.96
N PRO A 282 -8.90 2.30 42.29
CA PRO A 282 -9.27 2.84 43.62
C PRO A 282 -10.74 2.69 44.03
N TRP A 283 -11.62 2.27 43.13
CA TRP A 283 -13.07 2.14 43.36
C TRP A 283 -13.58 0.70 43.37
N GLU A 284 -12.68 -0.28 43.20
CA GLU A 284 -12.99 -1.72 43.23
C GLU A 284 -12.14 -2.42 44.30
N LEU A 285 -12.46 -3.68 44.64
CA LEU A 285 -11.65 -4.45 45.59
C LEU A 285 -10.32 -4.83 44.91
N PRO A 286 -9.15 -4.61 45.54
CA PRO A 286 -7.87 -5.02 44.96
C PRO A 286 -7.87 -6.53 44.71
N TRP A 287 -7.20 -6.97 43.64
CA TRP A 287 -7.08 -8.39 43.31
C TRP A 287 -6.21 -9.09 44.36
N THR A 288 -6.72 -10.17 44.95
CA THR A 288 -5.96 -10.92 45.94
C THR A 288 -5.05 -11.95 45.26
N LYS A 289 -3.95 -12.32 45.93
CA LYS A 289 -3.01 -13.34 45.46
C LYS A 289 -3.72 -14.65 45.09
N GLU A 290 -4.72 -15.04 45.88
CA GLU A 290 -5.47 -16.29 45.69
C GLU A 290 -6.40 -16.25 44.46
N GLU A 291 -6.89 -15.07 44.05
CA GLU A 291 -7.74 -14.92 42.86
C GLU A 291 -6.93 -15.01 41.56
N ILE A 292 -5.74 -14.40 41.53
CA ILE A 292 -4.78 -14.57 40.42
C ILE A 292 -4.25 -16.00 40.41
N ARG A 293 -3.93 -16.58 41.58
CA ARG A 293 -3.54 -18.00 41.70
C ARG A 293 -4.62 -18.94 41.16
N ARG A 294 -5.90 -18.70 41.44
CA ARG A 294 -7.02 -19.48 40.89
C ARG A 294 -7.06 -19.42 39.36
N MET A 295 -6.86 -18.25 38.77
CA MET A 295 -6.76 -18.11 37.31
C MET A 295 -5.54 -18.85 36.75
N ASN A 296 -4.38 -18.75 37.38
CA ASN A 296 -3.14 -19.42 36.96
C ASN A 296 -3.23 -20.94 37.07
N ILE A 297 -3.86 -21.47 38.12
CA ILE A 297 -4.18 -22.90 38.27
C ILE A 297 -5.14 -23.36 37.16
N SER A 298 -6.15 -22.55 36.83
CA SER A 298 -7.13 -22.89 35.77
C SER A 298 -6.49 -22.87 34.38
N ALA A 299 -5.60 -21.91 34.10
CA ALA A 299 -4.81 -21.85 32.88
C ALA A 299 -3.83 -23.05 32.78
N PHE A 300 -3.19 -23.45 33.89
CA PHE A 300 -2.34 -24.64 33.94
C PHE A 300 -3.15 -25.93 33.68
N MET A 301 -4.34 -26.07 34.27
CA MET A 301 -5.24 -27.20 33.98
C MET A 301 -5.73 -27.21 32.52
N LEU A 302 -6.00 -26.03 31.94
CA LEU A 302 -6.34 -25.92 30.53
C LEU A 302 -5.16 -26.35 29.63
N GLN A 303 -3.92 -25.99 29.99
CA GLN A 303 -2.71 -26.48 29.32
C GLN A 303 -2.59 -28.00 29.41
N GLU A 304 -2.82 -28.61 30.59
CA GLU A 304 -2.81 -30.08 30.72
C GLU A 304 -3.88 -30.75 29.83
N LEU A 305 -5.06 -30.13 29.67
CA LEU A 305 -6.10 -30.62 28.76
C LEU A 305 -5.67 -30.52 27.28
N LEU A 306 -5.05 -29.41 26.88
CA LEU A 306 -4.54 -29.19 25.52
C LEU A 306 -3.47 -30.23 25.12
N HIS A 307 -2.63 -30.65 26.08
CA HIS A 307 -1.64 -31.71 25.89
C HIS A 307 -2.20 -33.15 25.87
N THR A 308 -3.52 -33.32 26.05
CA THR A 308 -4.15 -34.64 26.09
C THR A 308 -4.58 -35.06 24.68
N HIS A 309 -3.90 -36.07 24.10
CA HIS A 309 -4.00 -36.44 22.68
C HIS A 309 -3.59 -35.31 21.71
N SER A 310 -3.84 -35.48 20.40
CA SER A 310 -3.53 -34.52 19.33
C SER A 310 -4.45 -33.27 19.32
N ILE A 311 -4.87 -32.77 20.48
CA ILE A 311 -5.63 -31.52 20.59
C ILE A 311 -4.74 -30.34 20.24
N MET A 312 -3.55 -30.25 20.86
CA MET A 312 -2.59 -29.20 20.55
C MET A 312 -2.03 -29.30 19.12
N ASP A 313 -2.04 -30.47 18.47
CA ASP A 313 -1.68 -30.58 17.04
C ASP A 313 -2.68 -29.82 16.16
N LEU A 314 -3.99 -30.05 16.36
CA LEU A 314 -5.08 -29.39 15.62
C LEU A 314 -5.19 -27.90 15.95
N LEU A 315 -4.98 -27.54 17.22
CA LEU A 315 -4.96 -26.14 17.62
C LEU A 315 -3.68 -25.46 17.14
N ASN A 316 -2.53 -26.14 17.02
CA ASN A 316 -1.35 -25.59 16.37
C ASN A 316 -1.49 -25.49 14.83
N GLU A 317 -2.34 -26.31 14.20
CA GLU A 317 -2.69 -26.19 12.78
C GLU A 317 -3.55 -24.93 12.54
N ASN A 318 -4.56 -24.72 13.38
CA ASN A 318 -5.36 -23.50 13.36
C ASN A 318 -4.62 -22.26 13.85
N ASP A 319 -3.76 -22.41 14.86
CA ASP A 319 -2.83 -21.38 15.29
C ASP A 319 -1.97 -20.99 14.10
N LYS A 320 -1.39 -21.92 13.34
CA LYS A 320 -0.67 -21.61 12.09
C LYS A 320 -1.49 -20.94 10.98
N ILE A 321 -2.82 -20.85 11.09
CA ILE A 321 -3.70 -20.31 10.03
C ILE A 321 -4.49 -19.06 10.48
N ILE A 322 -4.74 -18.88 11.77
CA ILE A 322 -4.98 -17.55 12.33
C ILE A 322 -3.62 -16.84 12.49
N THR A 323 -2.52 -17.57 12.45
CA THR A 323 -1.19 -17.11 12.09
C THR A 323 -1.07 -16.94 10.56
N PHE A 324 -2.06 -16.30 9.88
CA PHE A 324 -2.01 -16.02 8.42
C PHE A 324 -2.14 -14.61 7.77
N PHE A 325 -2.98 -13.63 8.17
CA PHE A 325 -3.17 -12.33 7.44
C PHE A 325 -2.34 -11.04 7.77
N VAL A 326 -2.26 -10.55 9.01
CA VAL A 326 -1.70 -9.24 9.48
C VAL A 326 -0.35 -9.30 10.22
N GLY A 327 -0.24 -9.96 11.39
CA GLY A 327 0.96 -9.85 12.24
C GLY A 327 0.99 -10.77 13.47
N GLU A 328 2.21 -11.04 13.95
CA GLU A 328 2.60 -12.11 14.91
C GLU A 328 1.77 -12.12 16.18
N SER A 329 1.56 -13.33 16.75
CA SER A 329 0.77 -13.53 17.98
C SER A 329 1.30 -12.58 19.02
N ASP A 330 0.58 -11.47 19.16
CA ASP A 330 1.02 -10.37 19.98
C ASP A 330 0.66 -10.67 21.44
N ASN A 331 0.94 -11.91 21.84
CA ASN A 331 -0.02 -12.67 22.61
C ASN A 331 0.52 -14.06 23.06
N LEU A 332 1.28 -14.14 24.18
CA LEU A 332 1.71 -15.39 24.86
C LEU A 332 0.72 -16.56 24.67
N THR A 333 1.15 -17.52 23.87
CA THR A 333 0.40 -18.66 23.32
C THR A 333 0.43 -19.88 24.25
N PRO A 334 -0.39 -20.92 23.99
CA PRO A 334 -0.22 -22.23 24.63
C PRO A 334 1.20 -22.80 24.46
N GLY A 335 1.90 -22.50 23.37
CA GLY A 335 3.30 -22.89 23.17
C GLY A 335 4.27 -22.11 24.06
N GLU A 336 4.20 -20.77 24.06
CA GLU A 336 5.10 -19.93 24.88
C GLU A 336 4.83 -20.09 26.38
N TYR A 337 3.60 -20.42 26.79
CA TYR A 337 3.27 -20.77 28.17
C TYR A 337 3.84 -22.14 28.58
N GLU A 338 3.96 -23.10 27.66
CA GLU A 338 4.64 -24.39 27.90
C GLU A 338 6.13 -24.18 28.25
N ASP A 339 6.83 -23.33 27.50
CA ASP A 339 8.23 -22.99 27.79
C ASP A 339 8.43 -22.30 29.15
N ILE A 340 7.48 -21.44 29.57
CA ILE A 340 7.48 -20.84 30.92
C ILE A 340 7.28 -21.90 32.00
N ILE A 341 6.35 -22.85 31.79
CA ILE A 341 6.13 -23.99 32.71
C ILE A 341 7.38 -24.87 32.78
N ALA A 342 8.02 -25.18 31.65
CA ALA A 342 9.26 -25.96 31.58
C ALA A 342 10.47 -25.24 32.22
N GLY A 343 10.46 -23.90 32.26
CA GLY A 343 11.40 -23.07 33.02
C GLY A 343 11.16 -23.04 34.54
N SER A 344 10.03 -23.58 35.01
CA SER A 344 9.67 -23.69 36.42
C SER A 344 10.03 -25.08 37.01
N SER A 345 9.62 -25.36 38.24
CA SER A 345 9.68 -26.71 38.82
C SER A 345 8.29 -27.29 39.12
N VAL A 346 7.25 -26.80 38.46
CA VAL A 346 5.84 -27.22 38.63
C VAL A 346 5.58 -28.46 37.77
N LEU A 347 5.03 -29.50 38.36
CA LEU A 347 4.70 -30.77 37.70
C LEU A 347 3.20 -31.12 37.77
N ALA A 348 2.42 -30.41 38.58
CA ALA A 348 0.98 -30.61 38.75
C ALA A 348 0.30 -29.35 39.33
N ALA A 349 -0.98 -29.15 39.00
CA ALA A 349 -1.75 -27.98 39.43
C ALA A 349 -1.90 -27.80 40.96
N ASP A 350 -1.82 -28.88 41.75
CA ASP A 350 -1.86 -28.82 43.22
C ASP A 350 -0.56 -28.28 43.84
N GLU A 351 0.57 -28.30 43.13
CA GLU A 351 1.83 -27.71 43.62
C GLU A 351 1.78 -26.18 43.66
N LEU A 352 0.96 -25.55 42.80
CA LEU A 352 0.74 -24.09 42.75
C LEU A 352 -0.02 -23.53 43.96
N LEU A 353 -0.61 -24.40 44.79
CA LEU A 353 -1.20 -24.03 46.08
C LEU A 353 -0.14 -23.65 47.14
N ASN A 354 1.15 -23.94 46.88
CA ASN A 354 2.26 -23.64 47.77
C ASN A 354 2.99 -22.36 47.34
N ASP A 355 3.02 -21.34 48.21
CA ASP A 355 3.76 -20.08 47.98
C ASP A 355 5.21 -20.30 47.51
N ALA A 356 5.90 -21.29 48.08
CA ALA A 356 7.31 -21.57 47.76
C ALA A 356 7.54 -22.16 46.36
N VAL A 357 6.47 -22.49 45.63
CA VAL A 357 6.46 -22.97 44.25
C VAL A 357 5.80 -21.94 43.32
N TYR A 358 4.72 -21.32 43.78
CA TYR A 358 3.98 -20.30 43.05
C TYR A 358 4.79 -19.02 42.78
N ASP A 359 5.50 -18.49 43.78
CA ASP A 359 6.15 -17.18 43.66
C ASP A 359 7.27 -17.16 42.60
N PRO A 360 8.17 -18.17 42.49
CA PRO A 360 9.15 -18.24 41.41
C PRO A 360 8.55 -18.52 40.02
N TYR A 361 7.44 -19.25 39.93
CA TYR A 361 6.69 -19.45 38.68
C TYR A 361 6.13 -18.12 38.17
N TYR A 362 5.59 -17.30 39.08
CA TYR A 362 5.06 -15.98 38.78
C TYR A 362 6.17 -15.01 38.32
N GLU A 363 7.34 -15.00 38.97
CA GLU A 363 8.49 -14.17 38.56
C GLU A 363 8.99 -14.47 37.13
N ASN A 364 8.86 -15.71 36.64
CA ASN A 364 9.22 -16.05 35.26
C ASN A 364 8.27 -15.43 34.21
N ILE A 365 6.97 -15.28 34.53
CA ILE A 365 5.97 -14.73 33.61
C ILE A 365 6.23 -13.24 33.35
N GLU A 366 6.63 -12.48 34.38
CA GLU A 366 6.96 -11.05 34.25
C GLU A 366 8.25 -10.76 33.45
N ALA A 367 8.99 -11.78 32.99
CA ALA A 367 10.33 -11.66 32.44
C ALA A 367 10.52 -12.08 30.96
N SER A 368 9.47 -12.56 30.27
CA SER A 368 9.59 -13.06 28.89
C SER A 368 9.82 -11.94 27.84
N GLN A 369 10.50 -12.28 26.74
CA GLN A 369 10.58 -11.45 25.53
C GLN A 369 9.73 -11.96 24.36
N ASP A 370 9.30 -13.22 24.38
CA ASP A 370 8.50 -13.81 23.31
C ASP A 370 7.02 -13.51 23.55
N ALA A 371 6.76 -12.26 23.18
CA ALA A 371 5.52 -11.56 23.02
C ALA A 371 5.91 -10.41 22.07
N GLY A 372 5.49 -10.42 20.80
CA GLY A 372 5.65 -9.25 19.93
C GLY A 372 6.19 -9.41 18.51
N GLN A 373 5.86 -8.41 17.70
CA GLN A 373 5.98 -8.31 16.24
C GLN A 373 7.28 -7.62 15.78
N ARG A 374 7.86 -8.08 14.66
CA ARG A 374 9.24 -7.81 14.20
C ARG A 374 9.31 -7.58 12.64
N ILE A 375 8.27 -7.02 11.99
CA ILE A 375 7.73 -7.46 10.64
C ILE A 375 7.62 -6.40 9.32
N LEU A 376 6.72 -5.55 8.57
CA LEU A 376 5.25 -5.03 8.19
C LEU A 376 4.87 -5.23 6.66
N SER A 377 3.70 -5.69 6.21
CA SER A 377 2.37 -5.44 6.78
C SER A 377 1.68 -4.23 6.11
N SER A 378 2.46 -3.37 5.44
CA SER A 378 2.00 -2.35 4.48
C SER A 378 3.14 -1.91 3.53
N PHE A 379 3.55 -0.63 3.42
CA PHE A 379 3.91 -0.01 2.13
C PHE A 379 5.27 0.78 2.14
N PHE A 380 6.38 0.31 1.52
CA PHE A 380 7.75 0.94 1.35
C PHE A 380 8.30 0.77 -0.08
N LEU A 381 9.53 1.17 -0.49
CA LEU A 381 10.05 1.01 -1.87
C LEU A 381 11.56 1.22 -1.95
N MET A 382 12.12 0.83 -3.09
CA MET A 382 13.53 0.96 -3.46
C MET A 382 13.72 1.79 -4.75
N ASP A 383 14.36 2.95 -4.60
CA ASP A 383 14.88 3.83 -5.66
C ASP A 383 15.56 3.01 -6.80
N PRO A 384 15.31 3.32 -8.10
CA PRO A 384 15.86 2.53 -9.19
C PRO A 384 17.38 2.70 -9.42
N TYR A 385 18.06 3.28 -8.42
CA TYR A 385 19.49 3.45 -8.26
C TYR A 385 20.02 2.94 -6.83
N SER A 386 19.32 2.09 -5.99
CA SER A 386 19.43 1.97 -4.44
C SER A 386 19.41 0.62 -3.53
N GLU A 387 18.89 0.63 -2.20
CA GLU A 387 19.19 -0.22 -0.92
C GLU A 387 18.07 -0.83 0.14
N GLU A 388 17.93 -0.55 1.53
CA GLU A 388 17.37 -1.48 2.68
C GLU A 388 16.45 -0.98 3.95
N PRO A 389 15.82 -1.84 4.91
CA PRO A 389 14.71 -1.57 5.98
C PRO A 389 14.77 -1.96 7.58
N GLY A 390 13.64 -2.07 8.42
CA GLY A 390 13.51 -2.04 10.00
C GLY A 390 12.61 -3.04 10.93
N LYS A 391 12.09 -2.76 12.22
CA LYS A 391 11.33 -3.67 13.28
C LYS A 391 10.53 -3.12 14.62
N LEU A 392 9.73 -3.92 15.48
CA LEU A 392 8.81 -3.61 16.73
C LEU A 392 8.81 -4.57 18.06
N PRO A 393 7.84 -4.46 19.07
CA PRO A 393 7.49 -5.31 20.29
C PRO A 393 5.99 -5.86 20.52
N ALA A 394 5.34 -5.88 21.74
CA ALA A 394 4.67 -7.04 22.49
C ALA A 394 3.21 -7.06 23.20
N SER A 395 2.53 -8.24 23.44
CA SER A 395 1.32 -8.53 24.36
C SER A 395 0.95 -10.06 24.75
N PHE A 396 -0.28 -10.50 25.23
CA PHE A 396 -0.69 -11.90 25.77
C PHE A 396 -2.05 -12.62 25.29
N ARG A 397 -2.07 -13.80 24.54
CA ARG A 397 -3.13 -14.85 24.09
C ARG A 397 -2.76 -16.04 23.10
N VAL A 398 -2.68 -15.85 21.75
CA VAL A 398 -2.86 -16.88 20.67
C VAL A 398 -2.07 -16.86 19.28
N MET A 399 -2.23 -16.01 18.23
CA MET A 399 -1.80 -16.37 16.79
C MET A 399 -1.31 -15.19 15.85
N GLY A 400 -0.36 -15.35 14.84
CA GLY A 400 -0.08 -14.31 13.76
C GLY A 400 0.97 -14.28 12.50
N GLN A 401 0.79 -14.83 11.26
CA GLN A 401 0.93 -14.03 9.98
C GLN A 401 1.88 -14.55 8.75
N LYS A 402 1.70 -14.86 7.40
CA LYS A 402 2.83 -15.36 6.42
C LYS A 402 2.87 -15.18 4.80
N PHE A 403 3.84 -15.76 3.98
CA PHE A 403 4.00 -15.66 2.44
C PHE A 403 4.80 -16.71 1.52
N ILE A 404 4.84 -16.58 0.12
CA ILE A 404 5.82 -17.14 -0.93
C ILE A 404 6.10 -16.24 -2.22
N ILE A 405 7.04 -16.54 -3.18
CA ILE A 405 7.53 -15.72 -4.37
C ILE A 405 7.70 -16.40 -5.81
N ASP A 406 7.64 -15.67 -6.98
CA ASP A 406 8.29 -15.97 -8.34
C ASP A 406 8.24 -14.80 -9.43
N SER A 407 7.91 -15.04 -10.74
CA SER A 407 7.83 -14.15 -11.95
C SER A 407 9.11 -13.72 -12.72
N TYR A 408 10.08 -14.62 -12.93
CA TYR A 408 11.49 -14.25 -13.21
C TYR A 408 12.00 -14.17 -14.68
N VAL A 409 11.38 -14.82 -15.67
CA VAL A 409 12.02 -14.99 -17.01
C VAL A 409 11.68 -13.91 -18.05
N PHE A 410 10.42 -13.49 -18.16
CA PHE A 410 10.03 -12.49 -19.16
C PHE A 410 10.60 -11.10 -18.85
N SER A 411 10.78 -10.79 -17.56
CA SER A 411 11.45 -9.63 -16.97
C SER A 411 12.96 -9.50 -17.29
N ASN A 412 13.45 -10.17 -18.34
CA ASN A 412 14.85 -10.12 -18.80
C ASN A 412 15.04 -9.91 -20.32
N VAL A 413 13.98 -9.84 -21.14
CA VAL A 413 14.06 -9.56 -22.60
C VAL A 413 13.24 -8.34 -23.02
N VAL A 414 13.04 -7.43 -22.08
CA VAL A 414 12.39 -6.11 -22.21
C VAL A 414 13.17 -5.10 -21.35
N PHE A 415 12.71 -3.86 -21.26
CA PHE A 415 13.18 -2.90 -20.24
C PHE A 415 12.95 -3.49 -18.83
N ASP A 416 13.83 -3.34 -17.83
CA ASP A 416 15.01 -2.46 -17.74
C ASP A 416 16.32 -3.07 -18.27
N ARG A 417 16.27 -4.28 -18.84
CA ARG A 417 17.43 -5.18 -19.02
C ARG A 417 18.15 -5.10 -20.39
N ILE A 418 17.58 -4.42 -21.40
CA ILE A 418 18.17 -4.27 -22.75
C ILE A 418 18.91 -2.93 -22.89
N MET A 419 20.12 -2.92 -23.45
CA MET A 419 20.95 -1.71 -23.66
C MET A 419 21.55 -1.61 -25.09
N TYR A 420 21.59 -0.41 -25.67
CA TYR A 420 22.35 -0.08 -26.90
C TYR A 420 22.93 1.34 -26.79
N GLU A 421 24.16 1.56 -27.27
CA GLU A 421 24.92 2.83 -27.16
C GLU A 421 24.90 3.51 -25.77
N GLY A 422 24.71 2.72 -24.71
CA GLY A 422 24.70 3.19 -23.32
C GLY A 422 23.32 3.59 -22.77
N VAL A 423 22.25 3.44 -23.56
CA VAL A 423 20.87 3.74 -23.16
C VAL A 423 20.06 2.44 -23.10
N LYS A 424 19.17 2.31 -22.10
CA LYS A 424 18.21 1.20 -22.03
C LYS A 424 17.25 1.30 -23.24
N ILE A 425 17.26 0.34 -24.15
CA ILE A 425 16.43 0.42 -25.36
C ILE A 425 15.01 -0.02 -25.05
N TRP A 426 14.06 0.88 -25.30
CA TRP A 426 12.64 0.62 -25.13
C TRP A 426 12.11 -0.31 -26.22
N ARG A 427 12.19 -1.61 -25.96
CA ARG A 427 11.45 -2.64 -26.69
C ARG A 427 10.34 -3.17 -25.75
N PRO A 428 9.08 -2.73 -25.91
CA PRO A 428 8.04 -2.94 -24.91
C PRO A 428 7.61 -4.41 -24.76
N MET A 429 7.70 -5.21 -25.83
CA MET A 429 7.39 -6.64 -25.79
C MET A 429 8.21 -7.42 -26.85
N PRO A 430 8.38 -8.75 -26.67
CA PRO A 430 8.96 -9.64 -27.68
C PRO A 430 7.98 -10.03 -28.81
N ASP A 431 8.53 -10.62 -29.86
CA ASP A 431 7.86 -11.07 -31.09
C ASP A 431 7.90 -12.63 -31.22
N PRO A 432 6.97 -13.33 -31.92
CA PRO A 432 7.01 -14.78 -32.04
C PRO A 432 8.22 -15.21 -32.83
N LEU A 433 8.61 -14.39 -33.80
CA LEU A 433 9.77 -14.62 -34.62
C LEU A 433 11.01 -14.37 -33.79
N ASP A 434 11.05 -13.61 -32.68
CA ASP A 434 12.22 -13.69 -31.76
C ASP A 434 12.48 -15.14 -31.34
N ALA A 435 11.49 -15.76 -30.69
CA ALA A 435 11.63 -17.10 -30.12
C ALA A 435 11.63 -18.22 -31.18
N MET A 436 11.39 -17.91 -32.47
CA MET A 436 11.51 -18.84 -33.61
C MET A 436 12.67 -18.53 -34.57
N PHE A 437 13.28 -17.35 -34.50
CA PHE A 437 14.42 -16.89 -35.31
C PHE A 437 15.73 -17.01 -34.52
N VAL A 438 15.65 -16.90 -33.18
CA VAL A 438 16.56 -17.59 -32.24
C VAL A 438 16.53 -19.12 -32.44
N LEU A 439 15.59 -19.65 -33.24
CA LEU A 439 15.54 -21.04 -33.73
C LEU A 439 15.65 -21.20 -35.28
N GLY A 440 15.92 -20.11 -36.03
CA GLY A 440 16.35 -20.10 -37.44
C GLY A 440 15.33 -20.37 -38.57
N ASN A 441 14.85 -19.33 -39.27
CA ASN A 441 14.12 -19.43 -40.54
C ASN A 441 14.19 -18.12 -41.37
N ASP A 442 14.31 -18.22 -42.70
CA ASP A 442 14.82 -17.12 -43.54
C ASP A 442 13.80 -16.42 -44.46
N ASP A 443 12.74 -17.10 -44.92
CA ASP A 443 11.75 -16.48 -45.83
C ASP A 443 10.89 -15.41 -45.11
N ALA A 444 11.14 -15.19 -43.81
CA ALA A 444 10.72 -14.02 -43.07
C ALA A 444 11.35 -12.72 -43.60
N LEU A 445 12.58 -12.74 -44.15
CA LEU A 445 13.32 -11.53 -44.54
C LEU A 445 12.52 -10.54 -45.41
N PRO A 446 11.95 -10.93 -46.57
CA PRO A 446 11.23 -9.99 -47.44
C PRO A 446 9.83 -9.64 -46.93
N LEU A 447 9.28 -10.40 -45.99
CA LEU A 447 7.98 -10.12 -45.36
C LEU A 447 8.11 -9.13 -44.20
N LEU A 448 9.33 -8.94 -43.70
CA LEU A 448 9.68 -7.94 -42.71
C LEU A 448 10.30 -6.68 -43.36
N GLU A 449 10.39 -6.57 -44.69
CA GLU A 449 11.10 -5.48 -45.40
C GLU A 449 10.73 -4.06 -44.93
N ASP A 450 9.42 -3.75 -44.83
CA ASP A 450 8.95 -2.45 -44.33
C ASP A 450 9.30 -2.24 -42.83
N GLU A 451 9.20 -3.27 -41.98
CA GLU A 451 9.59 -3.18 -40.57
C GLU A 451 11.12 -3.07 -40.36
N LEU A 452 11.91 -3.73 -41.21
CA LEU A 452 13.38 -3.66 -41.19
C LEU A 452 13.87 -2.26 -41.57
N GLU A 453 13.15 -1.59 -42.49
CA GLU A 453 13.33 -0.18 -42.80
C GLU A 453 12.79 0.73 -41.68
N GLU A 454 11.66 0.43 -41.01
CA GLU A 454 11.11 1.30 -39.97
C GLU A 454 11.88 1.20 -38.63
N TYR A 455 12.04 -0.01 -38.09
CA TYR A 455 12.68 -0.30 -36.81
C TYR A 455 14.17 -0.66 -36.91
N LYS A 456 14.76 -0.57 -38.11
CA LYS A 456 16.22 -0.66 -38.38
C LYS A 456 16.94 -1.96 -38.02
N TYR A 457 16.22 -3.07 -37.81
CA TYR A 457 16.80 -4.36 -37.43
C TYR A 457 17.32 -5.22 -38.61
N ALA A 458 17.50 -4.62 -39.80
CA ALA A 458 18.07 -5.25 -40.99
C ALA A 458 19.39 -6.01 -40.73
N SER A 459 20.29 -5.44 -39.91
CA SER A 459 21.53 -6.10 -39.52
C SER A 459 21.33 -7.35 -38.65
N GLN A 460 20.28 -7.34 -37.83
CA GLN A 460 19.92 -8.47 -36.96
C GLN A 460 19.33 -9.63 -37.78
N LEU A 461 18.51 -9.30 -38.78
CA LEU A 461 17.91 -10.28 -39.67
C LEU A 461 18.94 -10.90 -40.63
N GLU A 462 19.87 -10.10 -41.16
CA GLU A 462 20.99 -10.63 -41.96
C GLU A 462 21.98 -11.46 -41.12
N ALA A 463 22.22 -11.09 -39.85
CA ALA A 463 23.13 -11.84 -38.96
C ALA A 463 22.62 -13.25 -38.60
N LEU A 464 21.29 -13.42 -38.51
CA LEU A 464 20.65 -14.71 -38.23
C LEU A 464 20.33 -15.49 -39.52
N ARG A 465 20.08 -14.81 -40.66
CA ARG A 465 20.17 -15.42 -41.99
C ARG A 465 21.54 -16.07 -42.22
N TYR A 466 22.61 -15.36 -41.87
CA TYR A 466 23.98 -15.86 -41.91
C TYR A 466 24.21 -17.07 -40.99
N LEU A 467 23.51 -17.15 -39.84
CA LEU A 467 23.54 -18.34 -38.98
C LEU A 467 22.88 -19.55 -39.67
N VAL A 468 21.70 -19.35 -40.28
CA VAL A 468 20.88 -20.41 -40.88
C VAL A 468 21.51 -20.99 -42.16
N ASP A 469 22.16 -20.16 -42.98
CA ASP A 469 22.93 -20.59 -44.16
C ASP A 469 24.37 -21.07 -43.83
N ALA A 470 24.81 -20.96 -42.57
CA ALA A 470 26.09 -21.52 -42.12
C ALA A 470 26.01 -22.97 -41.61
N TYR A 471 24.79 -23.53 -41.47
CA TYR A 471 24.60 -24.95 -41.16
C TYR A 471 24.89 -25.83 -42.40
N ASP A 472 25.60 -26.94 -42.17
CA ASP A 472 26.06 -27.85 -43.22
C ASP A 472 25.06 -28.97 -43.55
N ASP A 473 25.38 -29.76 -44.59
CA ASP A 473 24.57 -30.89 -45.04
C ASP A 473 24.30 -31.92 -43.92
N ASP A 474 25.21 -32.06 -42.95
CA ASP A 474 25.07 -32.97 -41.81
C ASP A 474 23.94 -32.51 -40.86
N PHE A 475 23.81 -31.20 -40.58
CA PHE A 475 22.68 -30.64 -39.80
C PHE A 475 21.32 -30.85 -40.50
N TRP A 476 21.25 -30.64 -41.81
CA TRP A 476 20.00 -30.84 -42.57
C TRP A 476 19.64 -32.32 -42.75
N GLY A 477 20.63 -33.22 -42.64
CA GLY A 477 20.46 -34.67 -42.59
C GLY A 477 20.21 -35.26 -41.19
N GLU A 478 20.39 -34.49 -40.11
CA GLU A 478 20.42 -35.01 -38.73
C GLU A 478 19.06 -35.59 -38.27
N SER A 479 17.94 -35.01 -38.71
CA SER A 479 16.61 -35.41 -38.27
C SER A 479 15.58 -35.40 -39.39
N LEU A 480 14.54 -36.23 -39.29
CA LEU A 480 13.43 -36.23 -40.25
C LEU A 480 12.68 -34.89 -40.31
N TYR A 481 12.70 -34.11 -39.22
CA TYR A 481 12.14 -32.76 -39.18
C TYR A 481 13.02 -31.79 -40.00
N ASN A 482 14.35 -31.80 -39.77
CA ASN A 482 15.31 -30.98 -40.51
C ASN A 482 15.32 -31.34 -42.01
N THR A 483 15.25 -32.63 -42.34
CA THR A 483 15.23 -33.10 -43.74
C THR A 483 13.93 -32.78 -44.46
N TRP A 484 12.76 -32.82 -43.79
CA TRP A 484 11.50 -32.34 -44.37
C TRP A 484 11.55 -30.82 -44.55
N LEU A 485 12.04 -30.07 -43.55
CA LEU A 485 12.21 -28.62 -43.62
C LEU A 485 13.17 -28.22 -44.77
N ASN A 486 14.27 -28.95 -44.97
CA ASN A 486 15.16 -28.74 -46.12
C ASN A 486 14.47 -29.08 -47.45
N GLY A 487 13.65 -30.13 -47.49
CA GLY A 487 12.77 -30.42 -48.63
C GLY A 487 11.72 -29.34 -48.93
N ILE A 488 11.45 -28.42 -47.98
CA ILE A 488 10.64 -27.22 -48.19
C ILE A 488 11.52 -26.04 -48.66
N ARG A 489 12.78 -25.92 -48.20
CA ARG A 489 13.77 -24.96 -48.73
C ARG A 489 14.07 -25.18 -50.22
N GLU A 490 14.08 -26.43 -50.69
CA GLU A 490 14.26 -26.79 -52.11
C GLU A 490 13.13 -26.30 -53.05
N LEU A 491 12.03 -25.74 -52.51
CA LEU A 491 10.97 -25.09 -53.29
C LEU A 491 11.19 -23.57 -53.48
N ASN A 492 12.23 -23.00 -52.87
CA ASN A 492 12.56 -21.57 -53.00
C ASN A 492 12.81 -21.18 -54.46
N PRO A 493 12.60 -19.91 -54.86
CA PRO A 493 12.68 -19.48 -56.25
C PRO A 493 14.03 -19.81 -56.91
N PRO A 494 14.09 -20.74 -57.88
CA PRO A 494 15.36 -21.16 -58.46
C PRO A 494 15.91 -20.08 -59.40
N TYR A 495 17.24 -20.04 -59.54
CA TYR A 495 17.90 -19.21 -60.56
C TYR A 495 17.29 -19.48 -61.96
N VAL A 496 17.10 -18.38 -62.71
CA VAL A 496 16.19 -18.27 -63.87
C VAL A 496 16.24 -19.49 -64.81
N ASN A 497 15.16 -20.27 -64.80
CA ASN A 497 15.00 -21.44 -65.68
C ASN A 497 14.05 -21.13 -66.84
N ASP A 498 14.63 -20.76 -67.98
CA ASP A 498 13.90 -20.41 -69.21
C ASP A 498 13.03 -21.53 -69.79
N ASN A 499 13.18 -22.79 -69.35
CA ASN A 499 12.36 -23.91 -69.82
C ASN A 499 11.03 -24.07 -69.06
N LEU A 500 10.80 -23.32 -67.97
CA LEU A 500 9.55 -23.42 -67.21
C LEU A 500 8.32 -22.96 -68.04
N PRO A 501 7.16 -23.63 -67.90
CA PRO A 501 5.88 -23.18 -68.48
C PRO A 501 5.55 -21.73 -68.11
N TYR A 502 4.85 -21.00 -68.98
CA TYR A 502 4.57 -19.58 -68.76
C TYR A 502 3.89 -19.29 -67.41
N PHE A 503 2.90 -20.09 -67.00
CA PHE A 503 2.24 -19.91 -65.71
C PHE A 503 3.23 -20.07 -64.54
N MET A 504 4.20 -21.00 -64.64
CA MET A 504 5.23 -21.22 -63.62
C MET A 504 6.25 -20.08 -63.49
N LYS A 505 6.23 -19.10 -64.41
CA LYS A 505 7.03 -17.87 -64.38
C LYS A 505 6.21 -16.64 -63.96
N THR A 506 4.95 -16.82 -63.56
CA THR A 506 4.12 -15.71 -63.06
C THR A 506 4.30 -15.53 -61.57
N THR A 507 4.22 -14.29 -61.09
CA THR A 507 4.22 -13.95 -59.66
C THR A 507 3.15 -14.73 -58.89
N ALA A 508 1.96 -14.92 -59.49
CA ALA A 508 0.88 -15.72 -58.92
C ALA A 508 1.26 -17.20 -58.70
N TRP A 509 2.11 -17.81 -59.53
CA TRP A 509 2.62 -19.16 -59.29
C TRP A 509 3.72 -19.21 -58.24
N HIS A 510 4.61 -18.21 -58.20
CA HIS A 510 5.59 -18.11 -57.11
C HIS A 510 4.90 -17.89 -55.76
N GLN A 511 3.82 -17.10 -55.71
CA GLN A 511 2.93 -16.99 -54.53
C GLN A 511 2.21 -18.31 -54.21
N GLU A 512 1.78 -19.08 -55.22
CA GLU A 512 1.18 -20.41 -54.99
C GLU A 512 2.23 -21.45 -54.51
N LYS A 513 3.51 -21.31 -54.89
CA LYS A 513 4.60 -22.13 -54.34
C LYS A 513 4.95 -21.72 -52.91
N LEU A 514 5.02 -20.43 -52.61
CA LEU A 514 5.14 -19.93 -51.23
C LEU A 514 3.98 -20.46 -50.36
N ASN A 515 2.74 -20.40 -50.84
CA ASN A 515 1.58 -21.02 -50.19
C ASN A 515 1.72 -22.55 -50.03
N THR A 516 2.36 -23.25 -50.97
CA THR A 516 2.66 -24.69 -50.86
C THR A 516 3.71 -24.96 -49.77
N GLN A 517 4.74 -24.12 -49.68
CA GLN A 517 5.79 -24.21 -48.66
C GLN A 517 5.20 -23.96 -47.28
N LEU A 518 4.44 -22.89 -47.11
CA LEU A 518 3.72 -22.55 -45.88
C LEU A 518 2.72 -23.64 -45.47
N ALA A 519 1.98 -24.23 -46.41
CA ALA A 519 1.06 -25.34 -46.12
C ALA A 519 1.78 -26.62 -45.69
N SER A 520 2.90 -26.98 -46.34
CA SER A 520 3.74 -28.13 -45.96
C SER A 520 4.43 -27.91 -44.61
N TRP A 521 4.91 -26.70 -44.36
CA TRP A 521 5.50 -26.28 -43.08
C TRP A 521 4.46 -26.29 -41.95
N ALA A 522 3.24 -25.83 -42.20
CA ALA A 522 2.14 -25.88 -41.24
C ALA A 522 1.75 -27.33 -40.89
N GLN A 523 1.78 -28.25 -41.86
CA GLN A 523 1.60 -29.69 -41.63
C GLN A 523 2.75 -30.29 -40.80
N LEU A 524 4.01 -29.96 -41.14
CA LEU A 524 5.19 -30.38 -40.39
C LEU A 524 5.17 -29.86 -38.94
N ARG A 525 4.73 -28.61 -38.71
CA ARG A 525 4.51 -28.04 -37.37
C ARG A 525 3.35 -28.71 -36.64
N HIS A 526 2.23 -28.97 -37.31
CA HIS A 526 1.04 -29.62 -36.74
C HIS A 526 1.34 -31.05 -36.26
N ASP A 527 2.04 -31.86 -37.05
CA ASP A 527 2.31 -33.26 -36.72
C ASP A 527 3.41 -33.41 -35.63
N ASN A 528 4.10 -32.31 -35.28
CA ASN A 528 5.10 -32.24 -34.20
C ASN A 528 4.70 -31.28 -33.07
N LEU A 529 3.45 -30.81 -33.03
CA LEU A 529 2.99 -29.68 -32.20
C LEU A 529 3.18 -29.88 -30.69
N LEU A 530 3.22 -31.13 -30.21
CA LEU A 530 3.46 -31.47 -28.79
C LEU A 530 4.92 -31.28 -28.36
N TYR A 531 5.86 -31.26 -29.31
CA TYR A 531 7.30 -31.21 -29.04
C TYR A 531 7.98 -29.94 -29.59
N ALA A 532 7.34 -29.23 -30.51
CA ALA A 532 7.79 -27.94 -31.01
C ALA A 532 7.26 -26.79 -30.12
N LYS A 533 8.13 -25.98 -29.52
CA LYS A 533 7.70 -24.75 -28.81
C LYS A 533 6.95 -23.80 -29.77
N GLN A 534 5.99 -23.09 -29.21
CA GLN A 534 5.30 -21.95 -29.82
C GLN A 534 5.88 -20.62 -29.27
N SER A 535 5.52 -19.52 -29.90
CA SER A 535 5.99 -18.16 -29.61
C SER A 535 4.87 -17.12 -29.88
N TYR A 536 5.04 -15.87 -29.44
CA TYR A 536 3.96 -14.86 -29.39
C TYR A 536 4.45 -13.42 -29.66
N THR A 537 3.61 -12.60 -30.29
CA THR A 537 3.83 -11.15 -30.53
C THR A 537 3.21 -10.35 -29.41
N GLY A 538 3.93 -9.35 -28.92
CA GLY A 538 3.36 -8.32 -28.06
C GLY A 538 2.72 -7.14 -28.80
N GLY A 539 1.77 -6.48 -28.14
CA GLY A 539 0.99 -5.38 -28.70
C GLY A 539 1.68 -4.01 -28.66
N VAL A 540 1.05 -3.03 -29.31
CA VAL A 540 1.44 -1.61 -29.25
C VAL A 540 1.05 -1.03 -27.88
N GLY A 541 1.98 -0.32 -27.25
CA GLY A 541 1.77 0.31 -25.94
C GLY A 541 1.13 1.70 -26.00
N CYS A 542 0.77 2.23 -24.83
CA CYS A 542 0.06 3.51 -24.68
C CYS A 542 0.95 4.63 -24.16
N SER A 543 0.57 5.88 -24.46
CA SER A 543 1.27 7.08 -23.99
C SER A 543 0.82 7.43 -22.59
N TYR A 544 1.76 7.49 -21.63
CA TYR A 544 1.42 7.82 -20.26
C TYR A 544 1.29 9.31 -20.06
N PRO A 545 0.28 9.78 -19.31
CA PRO A 545 0.22 11.17 -18.91
C PRO A 545 1.43 11.53 -18.03
N HIS A 546 1.76 12.83 -17.97
CA HIS A 546 2.75 13.30 -17.00
C HIS A 546 2.23 13.01 -15.59
N VAL A 547 3.07 12.43 -14.74
CA VAL A 547 2.75 12.18 -13.33
C VAL A 547 3.49 13.19 -12.45
N MET A 548 2.87 13.58 -11.35
CA MET A 548 3.51 14.26 -10.22
C MET A 548 3.13 13.53 -8.95
N VAL A 549 4.04 13.46 -7.99
CA VAL A 549 3.78 12.89 -6.67
C VAL A 549 3.43 14.03 -5.71
N GLU A 550 2.53 13.80 -4.75
CA GLU A 550 2.29 14.79 -3.71
C GLU A 550 3.53 14.89 -2.79
N PRO A 551 4.25 16.03 -2.70
CA PRO A 551 5.67 16.04 -2.31
C PRO A 551 5.91 16.01 -0.78
N TYR A 552 5.49 14.92 -0.13
CA TYR A 552 5.66 14.65 1.31
C TYR A 552 6.56 13.42 1.55
N PRO A 553 7.89 13.54 1.37
CA PRO A 553 8.78 12.39 1.45
C PRO A 553 8.74 11.70 2.82
N GLU A 554 8.67 12.46 3.93
CA GLU A 554 8.61 11.90 5.28
C GLU A 554 7.31 11.12 5.56
N PHE A 555 6.22 11.38 4.82
CA PHE A 555 5.00 10.57 4.89
C PHE A 555 5.21 9.21 4.20
N TYR A 556 5.76 9.22 2.99
CA TYR A 556 6.05 7.99 2.24
C TYR A 556 7.11 7.12 2.91
N GLY A 557 8.08 7.72 3.62
CA GLY A 557 9.03 6.99 4.48
C GLY A 557 8.44 6.54 5.82
N ALA A 558 7.36 7.17 6.30
CA ALA A 558 6.64 6.75 7.50
C ALA A 558 5.69 5.58 7.25
N ILE A 559 4.91 5.61 6.16
CA ILE A 559 4.23 4.39 5.68
C ILE A 559 5.31 3.38 5.21
N GLY A 560 6.42 3.87 4.67
CA GLY A 560 7.66 3.14 4.40
C GLY A 560 8.29 2.47 5.62
N THR A 561 7.95 2.93 6.83
CA THR A 561 8.29 2.26 8.08
C THR A 561 7.13 1.40 8.56
N PHE A 562 5.89 1.71 8.19
CA PHE A 562 4.78 0.76 8.14
C PHE A 562 4.94 -0.32 7.03
N ALA A 563 6.17 -0.61 6.57
CA ALA A 563 6.58 -1.89 5.97
C ALA A 563 7.64 -2.66 6.82
N ALA A 564 8.07 -2.10 7.96
CA ALA A 564 9.15 -2.64 8.78
C ALA A 564 8.72 -3.53 9.98
N MET A 565 7.44 -3.56 10.42
CA MET A 565 7.04 -4.17 11.71
C MET A 565 5.93 -5.30 11.87
N ALA A 566 5.22 -5.78 10.82
CA ALA A 566 4.53 -7.11 10.49
C ALA A 566 4.63 -7.82 9.02
N TYR A 567 5.81 -8.19 8.41
CA TYR A 567 6.16 -8.76 7.05
C TYR A 567 7.47 -9.58 7.01
N ASP A 568 8.54 -9.20 7.73
CA ASP A 568 9.78 -9.98 7.92
C ASP A 568 9.56 -11.50 8.12
N TYR A 569 9.25 -11.99 9.34
CA TYR A 569 8.94 -13.39 9.63
C TYR A 569 7.52 -13.87 9.28
N PHE A 570 6.77 -13.09 8.48
CA PHE A 570 5.84 -13.67 7.50
C PHE A 570 6.61 -14.59 6.51
N LYS A 571 7.95 -14.51 6.37
CA LYS A 571 8.73 -15.32 5.42
C LYS A 571 8.92 -16.79 5.79
N ASP A 572 8.65 -17.19 7.03
CA ASP A 572 9.19 -18.44 7.56
C ASP A 572 8.22 -19.65 7.54
N TYR A 573 7.13 -19.63 6.74
CA TYR A 573 6.19 -20.76 6.58
C TYR A 573 6.21 -21.39 5.18
N GLU A 574 5.69 -22.61 5.10
CA GLU A 574 5.78 -23.50 3.95
C GLU A 574 5.06 -22.99 2.69
N GLU A 575 5.71 -23.22 1.55
CA GLU A 575 5.35 -22.57 0.29
C GLU A 575 4.18 -23.23 -0.47
N ASP A 576 3.75 -24.42 -0.05
CA ASP A 576 2.78 -25.25 -0.78
C ASP A 576 1.31 -24.72 -0.72
N SER A 577 1.06 -23.60 -0.03
CA SER A 577 -0.27 -23.00 0.12
C SER A 577 -0.44 -21.74 -0.75
N TYR A 578 -1.46 -21.76 -1.62
CA TYR A 578 -1.73 -20.65 -2.57
C TYR A 578 -2.14 -19.33 -1.89
N ILE A 579 -2.80 -19.37 -0.74
CA ILE A 579 -3.12 -18.13 0.00
C ILE A 579 -1.85 -17.60 0.67
N PHE A 580 -0.94 -18.50 1.05
CA PHE A 580 0.35 -18.12 1.61
C PHE A 580 1.13 -17.39 0.52
N PHE A 581 1.25 -17.96 -0.68
CA PHE A 581 1.83 -17.30 -1.85
C PHE A 581 1.39 -15.84 -2.01
N MET A 582 0.11 -15.50 -1.82
CA MET A 582 -0.37 -14.13 -2.03
C MET A 582 0.02 -13.13 -0.94
N ILE A 583 0.02 -13.48 0.35
CA ILE A 583 -0.11 -12.46 1.42
C ILE A 583 1.06 -11.49 1.56
N LYS A 584 2.32 -11.94 1.62
CA LYS A 584 3.46 -11.06 1.33
C LYS A 584 4.15 -11.22 -0.02
N ASN A 585 3.43 -11.74 -1.02
CA ASN A 585 3.57 -11.13 -2.35
C ASN A 585 3.01 -9.71 -2.31
N TYR A 586 1.78 -9.54 -1.81
CA TYR A 586 1.19 -8.23 -1.57
C TYR A 586 2.09 -7.39 -0.69
N PHE A 587 2.38 -7.75 0.56
CA PHE A 587 3.22 -6.89 1.40
C PHE A 587 4.72 -6.78 1.01
N HIS A 588 5.30 -7.66 0.19
CA HIS A 588 6.63 -7.40 -0.41
C HIS A 588 6.53 -6.41 -1.58
N SER A 589 5.52 -6.56 -2.43
CA SER A 589 5.22 -5.59 -3.48
C SER A 589 4.90 -4.24 -2.86
N LEU A 590 4.18 -4.23 -1.75
CA LEU A 590 3.84 -3.05 -1.00
C LEU A 590 5.10 -2.48 -0.31
N GLU A 591 6.04 -3.29 0.23
CA GLU A 591 7.45 -2.87 0.56
C GLU A 591 8.27 -2.44 -0.69
N THR A 592 7.70 -2.56 -1.89
CA THR A 592 8.32 -2.18 -3.16
C THR A 592 7.49 -1.13 -3.94
N ILE A 593 6.57 -0.35 -3.30
CA ILE A 593 5.75 0.73 -3.94
C ILE A 593 5.67 2.15 -3.22
N MET A 594 6.13 2.43 -1.97
CA MET A 594 6.24 3.80 -1.31
C MET A 594 7.60 4.53 -1.17
N GLY A 595 8.67 3.96 -0.60
CA GLY A 595 9.98 4.58 -0.30
C GLY A 595 10.77 5.20 -1.47
N LYS A 596 10.21 5.18 -2.69
CA LYS A 596 10.66 5.92 -3.87
C LYS A 596 9.58 6.83 -4.42
N LEU A 597 8.34 6.79 -3.93
CA LEU A 597 7.54 8.00 -3.79
C LEU A 597 8.19 8.92 -2.73
N GLU A 598 8.83 8.40 -1.67
CA GLU A 598 9.73 9.16 -0.78
C GLU A 598 10.94 9.75 -1.54
N GLU A 599 11.68 8.92 -2.28
CA GLU A 599 12.82 9.37 -3.08
C GLU A 599 12.41 10.37 -4.19
N ILE A 600 11.35 10.08 -4.95
CA ILE A 600 10.78 10.97 -5.98
C ILE A 600 10.33 12.30 -5.37
N ALA A 601 9.55 12.28 -4.29
CA ALA A 601 9.13 13.50 -3.61
C ALA A 601 10.35 14.30 -3.09
N THR A 602 11.40 13.62 -2.63
CA THR A 602 12.66 14.25 -2.22
C THR A 602 13.34 14.98 -3.39
N TYR A 603 13.35 14.40 -4.59
CA TYR A 603 13.88 15.04 -5.80
C TYR A 603 13.00 16.20 -6.27
N GLU A 604 11.67 16.05 -6.26
CA GLU A 604 10.70 17.11 -6.60
C GLU A 604 10.83 18.32 -5.66
N VAL A 605 10.94 18.10 -4.34
CA VAL A 605 11.20 19.14 -3.34
C VAL A 605 12.53 19.85 -3.60
N GLN A 606 13.59 19.10 -3.91
CA GLN A 606 14.92 19.65 -4.20
C GLN A 606 15.06 20.22 -5.61
N LYS A 607 14.07 20.03 -6.49
CA LYS A 607 14.08 20.37 -7.92
C LYS A 607 15.26 19.74 -8.68
N ILE A 608 15.68 18.57 -8.23
CA ILE A 608 16.61 17.71 -8.97
C ILE A 608 15.77 16.98 -10.03
N PRO A 609 16.10 17.04 -11.33
CA PRO A 609 15.29 16.37 -12.36
C PRO A 609 15.08 14.90 -12.02
N LEU A 610 13.83 14.43 -12.07
CA LEU A 610 13.61 12.98 -11.94
C LEU A 610 14.32 12.24 -13.06
N THR A 611 14.75 11.06 -12.69
CA THR A 611 15.65 10.22 -13.45
C THR A 611 14.85 9.20 -14.27
N ASN A 612 15.41 8.69 -15.36
CA ASN A 612 14.63 7.90 -16.34
C ASN A 612 13.91 6.69 -15.73
N ASP A 613 14.52 6.02 -14.76
CA ASP A 613 13.93 4.85 -14.13
C ASP A 613 12.93 5.20 -13.00
N GLN A 614 12.99 6.40 -12.42
CA GLN A 614 11.90 6.96 -11.58
C GLN A 614 10.69 7.31 -12.44
N MET A 615 10.93 7.98 -13.57
CA MET A 615 9.91 8.38 -14.55
C MET A 615 9.18 7.17 -15.12
N THR A 616 9.91 6.12 -15.51
CA THR A 616 9.30 4.87 -16.03
C THR A 616 8.45 4.19 -14.96
N TRP A 617 8.93 4.12 -13.71
CA TRP A 617 8.17 3.51 -12.63
C TRP A 617 6.84 4.25 -12.34
N LEU A 618 6.82 5.58 -12.36
CA LEU A 618 5.57 6.35 -12.23
C LEU A 618 4.56 6.08 -13.37
N GLN A 619 5.04 5.68 -14.55
CA GLN A 619 4.19 5.36 -15.69
C GLN A 619 3.56 3.96 -15.52
N GLU A 620 4.26 2.99 -14.95
CA GLU A 620 3.77 1.61 -14.71
C GLU A 620 2.74 1.48 -13.56
N MET A 621 2.03 2.57 -13.24
CA MET A 621 1.06 2.65 -12.16
C MET A 621 -0.19 1.81 -12.43
N LEU A 622 -0.97 2.08 -13.49
CA LEU A 622 -2.25 1.38 -13.69
C LEU A 622 -2.14 -0.01 -14.33
N THR A 623 -1.12 -0.28 -15.12
CA THR A 623 -0.99 -1.50 -15.94
C THR A 623 0.41 -2.10 -15.84
N GLY A 624 0.52 -3.43 -15.98
CA GLY A 624 1.77 -4.19 -15.88
C GLY A 624 2.66 -3.96 -17.09
N GLY A 625 3.30 -2.80 -17.14
CA GLY A 625 3.95 -2.27 -18.34
C GLY A 625 3.03 -1.37 -19.16
N MET A 626 3.56 -0.83 -20.27
CA MET A 626 2.99 0.34 -20.97
C MET A 626 1.75 0.06 -21.85
N ALA A 627 0.55 -0.14 -21.28
CA ALA A 627 -0.73 -0.29 -21.99
C ALA A 627 -1.88 0.53 -21.36
N SER A 628 -3.03 0.66 -22.04
CA SER A 628 -4.25 1.19 -21.42
C SER A 628 -5.49 0.39 -21.82
N GLY A 629 -6.31 0.09 -20.82
CA GLY A 629 -7.41 -0.87 -20.87
C GLY A 629 -7.44 -1.72 -19.59
N PRO A 630 -8.59 -2.32 -19.23
CA PRO A 630 -8.69 -3.20 -18.06
C PRO A 630 -8.00 -4.56 -18.33
N PRO A 631 -7.47 -5.25 -17.30
CA PRO A 631 -7.58 -4.93 -15.87
C PRO A 631 -6.62 -3.83 -15.38
N ILE A 632 -6.73 -3.46 -14.11
CA ILE A 632 -5.64 -2.78 -13.39
C ILE A 632 -4.58 -3.85 -13.11
N GLU A 633 -3.37 -3.68 -13.63
CA GLU A 633 -2.28 -4.68 -13.56
C GLU A 633 -0.92 -4.09 -13.16
N GLY A 634 -0.83 -2.77 -12.97
CA GLY A 634 0.43 -2.08 -12.64
C GLY A 634 0.73 -2.11 -11.15
N TRP A 635 1.67 -1.28 -10.68
CA TRP A 635 1.94 -1.21 -9.24
C TRP A 635 0.72 -0.74 -8.42
N LEU A 636 -0.24 -0.05 -9.04
CA LEU A 636 -1.52 0.24 -8.41
C LEU A 636 -2.40 -1.00 -8.22
N ALA A 637 -2.28 -2.06 -9.03
CA ALA A 637 -2.96 -3.31 -8.73
C ALA A 637 -2.47 -3.84 -7.38
N ASN A 638 -1.16 -3.77 -7.16
CA ASN A 638 -0.48 -4.24 -5.96
C ASN A 638 -0.63 -3.31 -4.73
N LEU A 639 -1.39 -2.21 -4.85
CA LEU A 639 -1.96 -1.47 -3.70
C LEU A 639 -3.17 -2.19 -3.10
N PHE A 640 -3.85 -3.02 -3.91
CA PHE A 640 -4.96 -3.86 -3.52
C PHE A 640 -4.47 -5.31 -3.36
N TYR A 641 -4.92 -5.96 -2.30
CA TYR A 641 -4.69 -7.39 -2.07
C TYR A 641 -5.73 -8.27 -2.82
N ASP A 642 -6.84 -7.65 -3.25
CA ASP A 642 -7.79 -8.17 -4.24
C ASP A 642 -8.12 -7.03 -5.22
N VAL A 643 -7.71 -7.19 -6.48
CA VAL A 643 -7.87 -6.16 -7.52
C VAL A 643 -9.34 -5.90 -7.88
N GLU A 644 -10.28 -6.83 -7.63
CA GLU A 644 -11.70 -6.58 -7.87
C GLU A 644 -12.25 -5.48 -6.95
N LYS A 645 -11.64 -5.29 -5.77
CA LYS A 645 -12.00 -4.23 -4.83
C LYS A 645 -11.73 -2.81 -5.35
N THR A 646 -10.89 -2.65 -6.37
CA THR A 646 -10.76 -1.38 -7.11
C THR A 646 -12.11 -0.85 -7.63
N ARG A 647 -13.11 -1.72 -7.83
CA ARG A 647 -14.40 -1.42 -8.44
C ARG A 647 -15.50 -0.97 -7.47
N GLU A 648 -15.36 -1.23 -6.17
CA GLU A 648 -16.37 -0.84 -5.16
C GLU A 648 -16.06 0.51 -4.49
N GLY A 649 -17.06 1.07 -3.80
CA GLY A 649 -16.94 2.32 -3.04
C GLY A 649 -16.82 2.06 -1.54
N ASP A 650 -15.80 2.66 -0.94
CA ASP A 650 -15.47 2.63 0.47
C ASP A 650 -16.13 3.81 1.19
N PHE A 651 -17.17 3.53 1.97
CA PHE A 651 -18.03 4.53 2.61
C PHE A 651 -18.17 4.19 4.10
N VAL A 652 -17.11 4.41 4.87
CA VAL A 652 -17.06 4.12 6.31
C VAL A 652 -17.38 5.34 7.20
N VAL A 653 -17.91 5.07 8.39
CA VAL A 653 -18.22 6.05 9.44
C VAL A 653 -17.74 5.57 10.81
N ALA A 654 -17.10 6.45 11.57
CA ALA A 654 -16.66 6.20 12.93
C ALA A 654 -17.21 7.26 13.88
N ASP A 655 -17.72 6.84 15.04
CA ASP A 655 -17.99 7.78 16.13
C ASP A 655 -16.74 8.04 16.98
N VAL A 656 -16.49 9.32 17.29
CA VAL A 656 -15.23 9.76 17.91
C VAL A 656 -15.45 10.60 19.18
N HIS A 657 -16.67 11.07 19.43
CA HIS A 657 -17.01 11.73 20.69
C HIS A 657 -18.50 11.59 21.03
N THR A 658 -18.84 11.55 22.33
CA THR A 658 -20.22 11.57 22.82
C THR A 658 -20.39 12.67 23.88
N GLN A 659 -21.23 13.66 23.59
CA GLN A 659 -21.67 14.69 24.54
C GLN A 659 -22.98 14.24 25.21
N PRO A 660 -22.97 13.81 26.48
CA PRO A 660 -24.18 13.33 27.16
C PRO A 660 -25.17 14.46 27.47
N THR A 661 -24.68 15.64 27.85
CA THR A 661 -25.50 16.78 28.31
C THR A 661 -25.11 18.11 27.67
N ASP A 662 -26.05 19.06 27.64
CA ASP A 662 -25.76 20.47 27.35
C ASP A 662 -24.98 21.15 28.51
N GLN A 663 -24.64 22.43 28.32
CA GLN A 663 -23.94 23.28 29.30
C GLN A 663 -24.74 23.56 30.60
N PHE A 664 -26.01 23.17 30.66
CA PHE A 664 -26.89 23.32 31.82
C PHE A 664 -27.19 21.98 32.52
N GLY A 665 -26.68 20.87 31.99
CA GLY A 665 -26.90 19.51 32.49
C GLY A 665 -28.14 18.80 31.93
N SER A 666 -28.81 19.37 30.92
CA SER A 666 -29.91 18.71 30.20
C SER A 666 -29.35 17.58 29.35
N VAL A 667 -29.92 16.37 29.41
CA VAL A 667 -29.49 15.26 28.54
C VAL A 667 -29.80 15.57 27.08
N VAL A 668 -28.79 15.41 26.22
CA VAL A 668 -28.90 15.59 24.75
C VAL A 668 -28.42 14.35 23.97
N GLY A 669 -27.50 13.55 24.55
CA GLY A 669 -26.98 12.34 23.91
C GLY A 669 -26.42 12.60 22.51
N LYS A 670 -25.65 13.66 22.32
CA LYS A 670 -25.06 14.01 21.02
C LYS A 670 -23.88 13.08 20.73
N VAL A 671 -23.86 12.45 19.55
CA VAL A 671 -22.73 11.61 19.11
C VAL A 671 -22.12 12.25 17.87
N PHE A 672 -20.82 12.56 17.93
CA PHE A 672 -20.06 13.13 16.84
C PHE A 672 -19.39 12.01 16.05
N HIS A 673 -19.75 11.92 14.77
CA HIS A 673 -19.19 11.00 13.80
C HIS A 673 -18.31 11.75 12.81
N VAL A 674 -17.24 11.08 12.39
CA VAL A 674 -16.48 11.39 11.19
C VAL A 674 -16.68 10.26 10.18
N GLY A 675 -16.68 10.57 8.89
CA GLY A 675 -16.86 9.54 7.86
C GLY A 675 -16.46 10.01 6.48
N VAL A 676 -16.30 9.05 5.56
CA VAL A 676 -15.84 9.27 4.18
C VAL A 676 -16.94 8.96 3.16
N GLY A 677 -16.92 9.64 2.01
CA GLY A 677 -17.87 9.41 0.93
C GLY A 677 -17.17 9.19 -0.40
N LYS A 678 -17.84 9.54 -1.50
CA LYS A 678 -17.29 9.48 -2.86
C LYS A 678 -15.97 10.25 -2.98
N LEU A 679 -15.09 9.80 -3.88
CA LEU A 679 -13.90 10.55 -4.28
C LEU A 679 -14.34 11.78 -5.09
N ASN A 680 -13.69 12.92 -4.87
CA ASN A 680 -13.86 14.13 -5.67
C ASN A 680 -12.61 14.36 -6.54
N LEU A 681 -12.77 14.85 -7.76
CA LEU A 681 -11.62 15.15 -8.63
C LEU A 681 -11.12 16.58 -8.41
N GLY A 682 -9.81 16.74 -8.31
CA GLY A 682 -9.12 18.03 -8.29
C GLY A 682 -8.22 18.24 -9.51
N VAL A 683 -7.86 19.49 -9.75
CA VAL A 683 -6.95 19.93 -10.82
C VAL A 683 -5.88 20.84 -10.20
N PHE A 684 -4.61 20.61 -10.52
CA PHE A 684 -3.44 21.13 -9.81
C PHE A 684 -2.37 21.64 -10.80
N LEU A 685 -1.76 22.81 -10.54
CA LEU A 685 -0.73 23.41 -11.39
C LEU A 685 0.67 23.16 -10.79
N GLY A 686 1.36 22.14 -11.31
CA GLY A 686 2.67 21.66 -10.83
C GLY A 686 3.78 21.78 -11.88
N ASN A 687 5.03 21.77 -11.44
CA ASN A 687 6.16 21.71 -12.37
C ASN A 687 6.48 20.24 -12.65
N SER A 688 6.23 19.77 -13.86
CA SER A 688 6.41 18.36 -14.22
C SER A 688 7.88 17.96 -14.20
N PRO A 689 8.31 17.05 -13.31
CA PRO A 689 9.69 16.59 -13.28
C PRO A 689 10.10 15.91 -14.59
N PHE A 690 9.15 15.25 -15.28
CA PHE A 690 9.35 14.55 -16.54
C PHE A 690 9.93 15.38 -17.69
N ASP A 691 9.83 16.70 -17.60
CA ASP A 691 10.11 17.58 -18.74
C ASP A 691 10.87 18.84 -18.28
N GLN A 692 11.97 18.63 -17.57
CA GLN A 692 12.85 19.68 -17.01
C GLN A 692 12.13 20.69 -16.09
N TYR A 693 11.14 20.23 -15.31
CA TYR A 693 10.29 21.07 -14.46
C TYR A 693 9.49 22.15 -15.21
N LYS A 694 9.12 21.89 -16.48
CA LYS A 694 8.14 22.71 -17.21
C LYS A 694 6.78 22.75 -16.48
N PRO A 695 6.05 23.89 -16.53
CA PRO A 695 4.70 23.99 -15.97
C PRO A 695 3.70 23.05 -16.67
N VAL A 696 3.04 22.18 -15.89
CA VAL A 696 2.02 21.20 -16.33
C VAL A 696 0.79 21.30 -15.44
N ALA A 697 -0.40 21.21 -16.04
CA ALA A 697 -1.63 21.01 -15.28
C ALA A 697 -1.88 19.50 -15.09
N PHE A 698 -2.09 19.10 -13.84
CA PHE A 698 -2.41 17.74 -13.40
C PHE A 698 -3.84 17.65 -12.90
N VAL A 699 -4.36 16.44 -12.82
CA VAL A 699 -5.68 16.08 -12.32
C VAL A 699 -5.51 14.95 -11.31
N GLY A 700 -6.20 14.94 -10.17
CA GLY A 700 -6.01 13.90 -9.14
C GLY A 700 -7.24 13.69 -8.26
N PRO A 701 -7.52 12.45 -7.80
CA PRO A 701 -8.63 12.17 -6.89
C PRO A 701 -8.30 12.61 -5.47
N VAL A 702 -9.31 13.08 -4.75
CA VAL A 702 -9.21 13.59 -3.37
C VAL A 702 -10.32 12.98 -2.53
N MET A 703 -9.98 12.54 -1.31
CA MET A 703 -10.94 11.99 -0.36
C MET A 703 -12.02 13.00 0.03
N SER A 704 -13.14 12.46 0.50
CA SER A 704 -14.15 13.25 1.18
C SER A 704 -14.21 12.91 2.67
N TYR A 705 -14.27 13.95 3.49
CA TYR A 705 -14.36 13.90 4.95
C TYR A 705 -15.55 14.74 5.39
N TYR A 706 -16.35 14.18 6.30
CA TYR A 706 -17.63 14.71 6.75
C TYR A 706 -17.74 14.65 8.28
N GLU A 707 -18.48 15.61 8.85
CA GLU A 707 -18.74 15.72 10.29
C GLU A 707 -20.25 15.64 10.57
N LYS A 708 -20.72 14.58 11.25
CA LYS A 708 -22.16 14.37 11.53
C LYS A 708 -22.41 14.22 13.03
N ILE A 709 -22.99 15.26 13.64
CA ILE A 709 -23.48 15.19 15.02
C ILE A 709 -24.94 14.72 15.02
N THR A 710 -25.18 13.51 15.53
CA THR A 710 -26.52 13.00 15.81
C THR A 710 -26.98 13.47 17.21
N GLU A 711 -28.23 13.19 17.57
CA GLU A 711 -28.78 13.40 18.92
C GLU A 711 -29.42 12.11 19.44
N ASN A 712 -29.79 12.07 20.73
CA ASN A 712 -30.51 10.96 21.35
C ASN A 712 -29.75 9.61 21.31
N TRP A 713 -28.41 9.66 21.36
CA TRP A 713 -27.48 8.53 21.41
C TRP A 713 -27.42 7.67 20.14
N ASN A 714 -27.97 8.16 19.02
CA ASN A 714 -27.97 7.44 17.75
C ASN A 714 -26.55 7.32 17.16
N ARG A 715 -26.04 6.08 17.07
CA ARG A 715 -24.77 5.76 16.39
C ARG A 715 -25.06 5.33 14.95
N LEU A 716 -24.23 5.75 14.00
CA LEU A 716 -24.32 5.36 12.60
C LEU A 716 -23.51 4.09 12.36
N THR A 717 -23.94 3.29 11.38
CA THR A 717 -23.21 2.12 10.87
C THR A 717 -22.84 2.36 9.41
N ASP A 718 -21.88 1.59 8.89
CA ASP A 718 -21.41 1.75 7.53
C ASP A 718 -22.50 1.48 6.49
N GLU A 719 -23.48 0.61 6.75
CA GLU A 719 -24.62 0.40 5.85
C GLU A 719 -25.56 1.61 5.78
N LEU A 720 -25.82 2.24 6.93
CA LEU A 720 -26.63 3.46 7.01
C LEU A 720 -25.90 4.66 6.40
N TRP A 721 -24.58 4.73 6.57
CA TRP A 721 -23.75 5.77 5.99
C TRP A 721 -23.59 5.59 4.47
N LYS A 722 -23.33 4.35 4.00
CA LYS A 722 -23.37 3.96 2.58
C LYS A 722 -24.72 4.32 1.95
N GLN A 723 -25.84 4.14 2.66
CA GLN A 723 -27.14 4.65 2.20
C GLN A 723 -27.17 6.18 2.15
N ASP A 724 -26.72 6.92 3.17
CA ASP A 724 -26.63 8.38 3.13
C ASP A 724 -25.76 8.90 1.97
N VAL A 725 -24.68 8.19 1.58
CA VAL A 725 -23.86 8.50 0.40
C VAL A 725 -24.62 8.28 -0.91
N TRP A 726 -25.46 7.23 -1.00
CA TRP A 726 -26.25 6.91 -2.19
C TRP A 726 -27.48 7.80 -2.37
N ASP A 727 -28.22 8.08 -1.29
CA ASP A 727 -29.41 8.95 -1.27
C ASP A 727 -29.05 10.46 -1.29
N ASP A 728 -27.75 10.78 -1.40
CA ASP A 728 -27.16 12.13 -1.42
C ASP A 728 -27.47 12.98 -0.17
N ASN A 729 -27.54 12.31 0.99
CA ASN A 729 -27.99 12.81 2.29
C ASN A 729 -26.84 13.00 3.32
N LEU A 730 -25.62 13.16 2.81
CA LEU A 730 -24.44 13.52 3.61
C LEU A 730 -24.58 14.96 4.18
N PRO A 731 -23.91 15.27 5.31
CA PRO A 731 -23.82 16.64 5.79
C PRO A 731 -22.93 17.47 4.85
N GLU A 732 -22.98 18.80 4.97
CA GLU A 732 -21.99 19.66 4.30
C GLU A 732 -20.57 19.34 4.75
N ARG A 733 -19.61 19.55 3.83
CA ARG A 733 -18.19 19.52 4.12
C ARG A 733 -17.82 20.59 5.17
N PRO A 734 -16.78 20.39 5.99
CA PRO A 734 -16.30 21.43 6.90
C PRO A 734 -15.97 22.74 6.15
N ASP A 735 -16.46 23.87 6.64
CA ASP A 735 -16.37 25.19 6.00
C ASP A 735 -14.96 25.62 5.56
N TRP A 736 -13.91 25.12 6.22
CA TRP A 736 -12.51 25.37 5.84
C TRP A 736 -12.09 24.71 4.51
N THR A 737 -12.87 23.77 3.96
CA THR A 737 -12.62 23.24 2.60
C THR A 737 -13.04 24.21 1.49
N ASN A 738 -13.92 25.17 1.78
CA ASN A 738 -14.55 26.03 0.77
C ASN A 738 -13.58 26.97 0.04
N ILE A 739 -12.39 27.20 0.57
CA ILE A 739 -11.32 27.96 -0.08
C ILE A 739 -10.82 27.31 -1.39
N TYR A 740 -10.94 25.97 -1.52
CA TYR A 740 -10.49 25.22 -2.71
C TYR A 740 -11.59 24.35 -3.35
N LEU A 741 -12.72 24.15 -2.67
CA LEU A 741 -13.78 23.22 -3.08
C LEU A 741 -14.92 23.90 -3.85
N ALA A 742 -15.19 23.42 -5.06
CA ALA A 742 -16.38 23.74 -5.85
C ALA A 742 -17.54 22.79 -5.52
N ASP A 743 -18.78 23.29 -5.62
CA ASP A 743 -20.00 22.54 -5.34
C ASP A 743 -20.37 21.53 -6.44
N LYS A 744 -21.45 20.77 -6.21
CA LYS A 744 -22.03 19.78 -7.16
C LYS A 744 -22.54 20.38 -8.49
N GLN A 745 -22.43 21.69 -8.70
CA GLN A 745 -22.71 22.40 -9.95
C GLN A 745 -21.47 23.13 -10.51
N GLY A 746 -20.32 23.07 -9.82
CA GLY A 746 -19.06 23.72 -10.19
C GLY A 746 -18.91 25.16 -9.68
N ASN A 747 -19.85 25.69 -8.86
CA ASN A 747 -19.70 27.04 -8.30
C ASN A 747 -18.75 27.03 -7.09
N SER A 748 -18.10 28.15 -6.80
CA SER A 748 -17.32 28.29 -5.55
C SER A 748 -18.25 28.25 -4.33
N LYS A 749 -17.91 27.45 -3.32
CA LYS A 749 -18.64 27.42 -2.03
C LYS A 749 -18.37 28.71 -1.24
N VAL A 750 -19.23 29.02 -0.26
CA VAL A 750 -19.13 30.28 0.52
C VAL A 750 -17.90 30.25 1.43
N GLU A 751 -17.10 31.33 1.42
CA GLU A 751 -15.90 31.54 2.24
C GLU A 751 -16.13 31.16 3.73
N GLY A 752 -15.20 30.35 4.28
CA GLY A 752 -15.30 29.75 5.60
C GLY A 752 -14.14 30.15 6.53
N ARG A 753 -13.72 29.22 7.40
CA ARG A 753 -12.51 29.38 8.22
C ARG A 753 -11.24 29.15 7.39
N GLU A 754 -10.38 30.16 7.28
CA GLU A 754 -9.11 30.08 6.54
C GLU A 754 -7.87 30.14 7.44
N LEU A 755 -6.72 29.67 6.93
CA LEU A 755 -5.42 29.79 7.59
C LEU A 755 -4.80 31.18 7.32
N PRO A 756 -4.16 31.82 8.33
CA PRO A 756 -3.49 33.10 8.12
C PRO A 756 -2.24 32.93 7.24
N GLY A 757 -2.17 33.70 6.15
CA GLY A 757 -1.06 33.70 5.20
C GLY A 757 -0.75 35.07 4.62
N GLN A 758 0.28 35.13 3.77
CA GLN A 758 0.68 36.33 3.03
C GLN A 758 0.25 36.25 1.56
N LEU A 759 0.30 37.35 0.80
CA LEU A 759 0.14 37.28 -0.65
C LEU A 759 1.43 36.82 -1.33
N PHE A 760 1.33 35.82 -2.19
CA PHE A 760 2.46 35.35 -3.00
C PHE A 760 2.87 36.40 -4.05
N MET A 761 4.17 36.68 -4.13
CA MET A 761 4.78 37.73 -4.98
C MET A 761 5.71 37.17 -6.08
N GLY A 762 5.87 35.84 -6.20
CA GLY A 762 6.53 35.20 -7.34
C GLY A 762 8.06 35.06 -7.31
N THR A 763 8.83 35.96 -6.69
CA THR A 763 10.29 36.06 -6.98
C THR A 763 11.25 36.03 -5.78
N GLY A 764 10.82 35.61 -4.59
CA GLY A 764 11.72 35.36 -3.42
C GLY A 764 12.51 36.57 -2.88
N VAL A 765 12.30 37.78 -3.41
CA VAL A 765 13.01 39.01 -3.05
C VAL A 765 11.99 40.03 -2.54
N GLU A 766 12.13 40.45 -1.28
CA GLU A 766 11.36 41.58 -0.77
C GLU A 766 11.73 42.90 -1.47
N THR A 767 10.72 43.61 -1.95
CA THR A 767 10.77 44.99 -2.50
C THR A 767 11.47 45.19 -3.86
N ILE A 768 10.69 45.09 -4.94
CA ILE A 768 11.06 45.66 -6.26
C ILE A 768 10.81 47.18 -6.26
N LYS A 769 11.71 47.95 -6.88
CA LYS A 769 11.61 49.42 -6.96
C LYS A 769 10.71 49.88 -8.12
N PRO A 770 9.88 50.93 -7.94
CA PRO A 770 9.03 51.46 -9.01
C PRO A 770 9.82 51.84 -10.27
N GLY A 771 9.40 51.29 -11.42
CA GLY A 771 10.04 51.53 -12.73
C GLY A 771 10.84 50.34 -13.28
N GLN A 772 11.06 49.30 -12.49
CA GLN A 772 11.68 48.05 -12.94
C GLN A 772 10.66 47.20 -13.74
N LEU A 773 11.05 46.76 -14.94
CA LEU A 773 10.23 46.02 -15.91
C LEU A 773 10.55 44.53 -15.96
N VAL A 774 11.72 44.14 -15.46
CA VAL A 774 12.21 42.76 -15.37
C VAL A 774 12.44 42.47 -13.89
N SER A 775 11.67 41.59 -13.28
CA SER A 775 11.75 41.33 -11.83
C SER A 775 12.94 40.43 -11.48
N SER A 776 13.12 39.31 -12.20
CA SER A 776 14.22 38.35 -12.08
C SER A 776 14.90 38.07 -13.43
N ILE A 777 16.09 37.47 -13.39
CA ILE A 777 16.67 36.73 -14.53
C ILE A 777 17.59 35.63 -14.01
N ASP A 778 17.34 34.42 -14.47
CA ASP A 778 18.02 33.21 -14.03
C ASP A 778 18.41 32.34 -15.24
N ILE A 779 19.32 31.39 -15.04
CA ILE A 779 19.79 30.48 -16.11
C ILE A 779 20.13 29.10 -15.53
N TYR A 780 19.64 28.04 -16.19
CA TYR A 780 19.80 26.65 -15.75
C TYR A 780 20.00 25.69 -16.94
N PRO A 781 20.92 24.71 -16.87
CA PRO A 781 21.91 24.52 -15.82
C PRO A 781 22.97 25.66 -15.83
N ASN A 782 23.78 25.75 -14.77
CA ASN A 782 24.85 26.73 -14.66
C ASN A 782 25.91 26.21 -13.67
N PRO A 783 26.99 25.52 -14.12
CA PRO A 783 27.54 25.57 -15.47
C PRO A 783 26.70 25.00 -16.61
N VAL A 784 27.00 25.48 -17.82
CA VAL A 784 26.36 25.17 -19.09
C VAL A 784 27.33 24.36 -19.93
N ASN A 785 26.94 23.17 -20.36
CA ASN A 785 27.72 22.35 -21.27
C ASN A 785 27.19 22.56 -22.71
N GLU A 786 26.01 22.00 -23.02
CA GLU A 786 25.45 22.03 -24.39
C GLU A 786 24.29 23.00 -24.58
N ASN A 787 23.39 23.12 -23.59
CA ASN A 787 22.18 23.95 -23.65
C ASN A 787 21.83 24.47 -22.24
N ALA A 788 21.11 25.59 -22.18
CA ALA A 788 20.49 26.12 -20.96
C ALA A 788 19.22 26.92 -21.25
N LEU A 789 18.27 26.88 -20.32
CA LEU A 789 17.09 27.73 -20.27
C LEU A 789 17.42 29.03 -19.53
N ILE A 790 17.09 30.16 -20.16
CA ILE A 790 17.11 31.50 -19.56
C ILE A 790 15.68 31.85 -19.17
N HIS A 791 15.46 32.14 -17.88
CA HIS A 791 14.18 32.53 -17.30
C HIS A 791 14.15 34.02 -16.99
N PHE A 792 13.01 34.68 -17.20
CA PHE A 792 12.75 36.02 -16.67
C PHE A 792 11.25 36.33 -16.66
N ILE A 793 10.83 37.18 -15.72
CA ILE A 793 9.46 37.70 -15.64
C ILE A 793 9.43 39.17 -16.07
N LEU A 794 8.49 39.50 -16.98
CA LEU A 794 8.32 40.81 -17.59
C LEU A 794 7.01 41.47 -17.12
N MET A 795 7.12 42.57 -16.36
CA MET A 795 5.99 43.21 -15.67
C MET A 795 4.95 43.87 -16.59
N ARG A 796 5.29 44.12 -17.86
CA ARG A 796 4.38 44.58 -18.92
C ARG A 796 5.03 44.40 -20.29
N GLU A 797 4.24 44.46 -21.36
CA GLU A 797 4.74 44.41 -22.74
C GLU A 797 5.92 45.38 -22.98
N ALA A 798 7.01 44.87 -23.56
CA ALA A 798 8.19 45.65 -23.91
C ALA A 798 9.01 44.99 -25.03
N SER A 799 9.85 45.77 -25.72
CA SER A 799 10.95 45.23 -26.52
C SER A 799 12.05 44.75 -25.59
N VAL A 800 12.40 43.46 -25.69
CA VAL A 800 13.43 42.80 -24.90
C VAL A 800 14.61 42.46 -25.80
N VAL A 801 15.82 42.63 -25.29
CA VAL A 801 17.07 42.21 -25.96
C VAL A 801 17.95 41.48 -24.94
N MET A 802 18.43 40.29 -25.27
CA MET A 802 19.32 39.48 -24.43
C MET A 802 20.62 39.20 -25.16
N ASN A 803 21.75 39.57 -24.55
CA ASN A 803 23.09 39.48 -25.14
C ASN A 803 24.05 38.83 -24.14
N ILE A 804 24.99 38.03 -24.64
CA ILE A 804 26.02 37.39 -23.80
C ILE A 804 27.39 38.01 -24.08
N TYR A 805 28.13 38.25 -23.01
CA TYR A 805 29.42 38.93 -23.00
C TYR A 805 30.48 38.05 -22.35
N ASP A 806 31.72 38.09 -22.86
CA ASP A 806 32.88 37.49 -22.19
C ASP A 806 33.32 38.30 -20.95
N ALA A 807 34.24 37.73 -20.18
CA ALA A 807 34.82 38.37 -18.99
C ALA A 807 35.58 39.69 -19.27
N THR A 808 35.82 40.07 -20.53
CA THR A 808 36.38 41.37 -20.92
C THR A 808 35.31 42.42 -21.25
N GLY A 809 34.03 42.03 -21.25
CA GLY A 809 32.90 42.88 -21.61
C GLY A 809 32.67 42.99 -23.12
N ARG A 810 33.25 42.10 -23.93
CA ARG A 810 32.95 41.99 -25.37
C ARG A 810 31.73 41.10 -25.58
N LYS A 811 30.76 41.56 -26.37
CA LYS A 811 29.63 40.74 -26.81
C LYS A 811 30.13 39.56 -27.66
N VAL A 812 29.66 38.37 -27.33
CA VAL A 812 29.95 37.12 -28.03
C VAL A 812 28.70 36.49 -28.67
N TYR A 813 27.51 36.69 -28.11
CA TYR A 813 26.25 36.12 -28.62
C TYR A 813 25.05 37.09 -28.45
N GLU A 814 24.00 36.91 -29.25
CA GLU A 814 22.68 37.56 -29.11
C GLU A 814 21.61 36.46 -29.03
N VAL A 815 20.93 36.34 -27.89
CA VAL A 815 19.95 35.28 -27.63
C VAL A 815 18.58 35.66 -28.20
N LEU A 816 18.17 36.92 -28.01
CA LEU A 816 16.87 37.41 -28.46
C LEU A 816 16.90 38.92 -28.71
N ASN A 817 16.02 39.38 -29.61
CA ASN A 817 15.78 40.79 -29.89
C ASN A 817 14.37 40.98 -30.48
N LYS A 818 13.34 41.04 -29.63
CA LYS A 818 11.92 41.03 -30.06
C LYS A 818 10.99 41.73 -29.03
N PRO A 819 9.81 42.24 -29.44
CA PRO A 819 8.73 42.56 -28.51
C PRO A 819 8.23 41.28 -27.81
N MET A 820 7.92 41.40 -26.51
CA MET A 820 7.42 40.31 -25.67
C MET A 820 6.32 40.83 -24.73
N MET A 821 5.33 39.99 -24.46
CA MET A 821 4.15 40.32 -23.65
C MET A 821 4.46 40.39 -22.15
N ALA A 822 3.55 40.99 -21.38
CA ALA A 822 3.53 40.85 -19.93
C ALA A 822 3.44 39.36 -19.54
N GLY A 823 4.14 38.95 -18.49
CA GLY A 823 4.13 37.57 -17.99
C GLY A 823 5.52 36.96 -17.79
N GLU A 824 5.54 35.66 -17.60
CA GLU A 824 6.73 34.83 -17.37
C GLU A 824 7.25 34.24 -18.69
N HIS A 825 8.57 34.19 -18.87
CA HIS A 825 9.21 33.79 -20.13
C HIS A 825 10.39 32.84 -19.90
N TRP A 826 10.45 31.82 -20.75
CA TRP A 826 11.48 30.79 -20.80
C TRP A 826 12.08 30.73 -22.21
N ILE A 827 13.40 30.68 -22.34
CA ILE A 827 14.10 30.72 -23.63
C ILE A 827 15.34 29.81 -23.60
N GLU A 828 15.38 28.85 -24.53
CA GLU A 828 16.55 28.00 -24.76
C GLU A 828 17.71 28.78 -25.40
N TRP A 829 18.93 28.45 -24.99
CA TRP A 829 20.18 28.97 -25.53
C TRP A 829 21.30 27.93 -25.46
N SER A 830 22.16 27.89 -26.48
CA SER A 830 23.36 27.03 -26.53
C SER A 830 24.64 27.87 -26.68
N PRO A 831 25.73 27.55 -25.96
CA PRO A 831 27.03 28.20 -26.13
C PRO A 831 27.71 27.91 -27.48
N GLY A 832 27.45 26.77 -28.12
CA GLY A 832 28.12 26.37 -29.36
C GLY A 832 29.65 26.40 -29.26
N ASP A 833 30.34 27.05 -30.22
CA ASP A 833 31.82 27.19 -30.24
C ASP A 833 32.41 28.10 -29.13
N MET A 834 31.63 28.50 -28.11
CA MET A 834 32.12 29.30 -26.99
C MET A 834 33.00 28.46 -26.06
N LYS A 835 34.19 28.97 -25.74
CA LYS A 835 35.16 28.26 -24.90
C LYS A 835 34.74 28.22 -23.43
N GLU A 836 35.14 27.16 -22.73
CA GLU A 836 35.17 27.06 -21.26
C GLU A 836 35.54 28.40 -20.60
N GLY A 837 34.72 28.87 -19.66
CA GLY A 837 34.97 30.14 -18.96
C GLY A 837 33.73 30.82 -18.39
N ILE A 838 33.94 32.03 -17.86
CA ILE A 838 32.87 32.86 -17.27
C ILE A 838 32.40 33.91 -18.26
N TYR A 839 31.09 33.96 -18.47
CA TYR A 839 30.37 34.90 -19.31
C TYR A 839 29.26 35.60 -18.51
N PHE A 840 28.66 36.62 -19.09
CA PHE A 840 27.56 37.37 -18.48
C PHE A 840 26.42 37.55 -19.48
N GLY A 841 25.25 37.01 -19.15
CA GLY A 841 24.02 37.28 -19.86
C GLY A 841 23.43 38.61 -19.40
N VAL A 842 23.10 39.50 -20.33
CA VAL A 842 22.59 40.85 -20.06
C VAL A 842 21.28 41.02 -20.81
N LEU A 843 20.18 41.05 -20.06
CA LEU A 843 18.84 41.27 -20.59
C LEU A 843 18.44 42.72 -20.35
N GLN A 844 17.92 43.37 -21.39
CA GLN A 844 17.41 44.73 -21.33
C GLN A 844 15.99 44.79 -21.86
N ALA A 845 15.07 45.35 -21.05
CA ALA A 845 13.71 45.68 -21.46
C ALA A 845 13.48 47.18 -21.18
N GLY A 846 13.38 47.99 -22.24
CA GLY A 846 13.32 49.45 -22.13
C GLY A 846 14.52 50.03 -21.36
N GLN A 847 14.26 50.61 -20.19
CA GLN A 847 15.29 51.15 -19.27
C GLN A 847 15.75 50.15 -18.19
N SER A 848 15.06 49.02 -18.02
CA SER A 848 15.47 47.98 -17.07
C SER A 848 16.55 47.11 -17.68
N ARG A 849 17.58 46.82 -16.89
CA ARG A 849 18.71 45.97 -17.28
C ARG A 849 19.04 45.02 -16.13
N SER A 850 18.96 43.73 -16.40
CA SER A 850 19.30 42.65 -15.47
C SER A 850 20.49 41.86 -16.00
N VAL A 851 21.28 41.24 -15.12
CA VAL A 851 22.52 40.55 -15.49
C VAL A 851 22.64 39.24 -14.72
N VAL A 852 22.82 38.13 -15.44
CA VAL A 852 23.07 36.80 -14.89
C VAL A 852 24.50 36.36 -15.20
N LYS A 853 25.17 35.72 -14.24
CA LYS A 853 26.48 35.09 -14.45
C LYS A 853 26.27 33.74 -15.13
N ILE A 854 27.03 33.47 -16.19
CA ILE A 854 27.03 32.20 -16.91
C ILE A 854 28.42 31.58 -16.75
N VAL A 855 28.50 30.28 -16.49
CA VAL A 855 29.73 29.49 -16.62
C VAL A 855 29.53 28.51 -17.77
N VAL A 856 30.44 28.47 -18.72
CA VAL A 856 30.49 27.44 -19.78
C VAL A 856 31.60 26.45 -19.42
N GLN A 857 31.34 25.16 -19.60
CA GLN A 857 32.26 24.03 -19.37
C GLN A 857 32.40 23.16 -20.62
#